data_AF-A0A1C6M1B2-F1
#
_entry.id   AF-A0A1C6M1B2-F1
#
_cell.length_a   1.000
_cell.length_b   1.000
_cell.length_c   1.000
_cell.angle_alpha   90.00
_cell.angle_beta   90.00
_cell.angle_gamma   90.00
#
_symmetry.space_group_name_H-M   'P 1'
#
loop_
_entity.id
_entity.type
_entity.pdbx_description
1 polymer ?
#
loop_
_entity_poly.entity_id
_entity_poly.type
_entity_poly.pdbx_seq_one_letter_code
_entity_poly.pdbx_strand_id
1 'polypeptide(L)'
;MTEQPQASRGDNVLPLHSAPERNGAAPCDLEAEQAVLGSMMLAAEVIAEVQATLSAEDYYRPAHETIHRSITVLHGQGKPVDPITLTHFLGQTGDLRRVGGPAYVHGLIQAVPTTANAGYYAEIVHELAERRRLIQAGTRLVQAASTPDATADEVREALALGEEKLPEAWSEPIPLNTRPQLPRFPLHALPSWLGDFCAALAEETQTPPDMAAALALSVLATGAGGRVVVRVRGRWHEPTNLYVVVALPPANRKSAVFSAMTGPLYEAEKHLANQAAGRIVEAELTRKMAQEAADKAATRASSAEGPERDSLVAEAIDLAQQAEELTVPPKPRLLADDSTPETVTSLMAEQGGRLAVMSAEGGIFDIIAGRYSGAPNMEVFLKGHAGDRLKVDRRNREEFMEAPALTMGLAVQPSVLEDIGKNRGFDGRGLLARFLYALPESLVGYRKIGPAPVPESVAARYERNVTALTLSLAEQSEPYVLHLTPNAGGELLGFEERIEPQLRARGGKLGHVGKWAGKLVGTAARIAGLLHVAAHLEDGYGTPVEPETMTAAIEIADYFADHALTVFDLMGADAAQARAQTLLEVLRANGWDTVSRRDLFAKLSRSEFPTVADMEPAVALLEEHGYLRSHTPPRTGKRGRPPAPRYLIHPQVREGQA
;
A
#
# COMPACT_ATOMS: atom_id res chain seq x y z
N MET A 1 -11.15 53.11 -64.01
CA MET A 1 -12.23 52.75 -63.06
C MET A 1 -12.78 51.44 -63.53
N THR A 2 -12.49 50.41 -62.75
CA THR A 2 -12.36 49.02 -63.16
C THR A 2 -13.71 48.34 -63.32
N GLU A 3 -13.82 47.53 -64.37
CA GLU A 3 -14.93 46.65 -64.71
C GLU A 3 -15.25 45.64 -63.59
N GLN A 4 -16.52 45.32 -63.43
CA GLN A 4 -16.97 44.01 -62.97
C GLN A 4 -17.84 43.38 -64.05
N PRO A 5 -17.40 42.27 -64.67
CA PRO A 5 -18.27 41.37 -65.39
C PRO A 5 -18.82 40.28 -64.46
N GLN A 6 -19.98 39.77 -64.88
CA GLN A 6 -20.79 38.72 -64.29
C GLN A 6 -20.00 37.42 -64.03
N ALA A 7 -20.20 36.81 -62.86
CA ALA A 7 -19.70 35.49 -62.53
C ALA A 7 -20.55 34.40 -63.20
N SER A 8 -19.89 33.57 -64.00
CA SER A 8 -20.39 32.35 -64.62
C SER A 8 -20.67 31.26 -63.58
N ARG A 9 -21.77 30.51 -63.78
CA ARG A 9 -21.97 29.18 -63.21
C ARG A 9 -20.85 28.23 -63.68
N GLY A 10 -20.25 27.48 -62.75
CA GLY A 10 -19.33 26.38 -63.03
C GLY A 10 -18.71 25.83 -61.74
N ASP A 11 -19.19 24.65 -61.33
CA ASP A 11 -18.50 23.59 -60.57
C ASP A 11 -17.69 23.96 -59.32
N ASN A 12 -18.34 23.86 -58.14
CA ASN A 12 -17.68 23.78 -56.83
C ASN A 12 -17.93 22.42 -56.13
N VAL A 13 -18.19 21.36 -56.89
CA VAL A 13 -18.16 19.99 -56.34
C VAL A 13 -16.72 19.50 -56.38
N LEU A 14 -16.01 19.65 -55.26
CA LEU A 14 -14.73 18.99 -55.07
C LEU A 14 -14.96 17.46 -54.96
N PRO A 15 -14.30 16.62 -55.76
CA PRO A 15 -14.37 15.17 -55.58
C PRO A 15 -13.69 14.76 -54.28
N LEU A 16 -14.42 14.05 -53.41
CA LEU A 16 -13.87 13.40 -52.23
C LEU A 16 -13.14 12.11 -52.61
N HIS A 17 -11.98 12.20 -53.25
CA HIS A 17 -10.99 11.10 -53.24
C HIS A 17 -9.59 11.74 -53.15
N SER A 18 -8.70 11.38 -52.24
CA SER A 18 -8.41 10.05 -51.69
C SER A 18 -7.99 10.14 -50.21
N ALA A 19 -8.77 9.55 -49.30
CA ALA A 19 -8.25 9.19 -47.99
C ALA A 19 -7.15 8.13 -48.17
N PRO A 20 -6.05 8.16 -47.41
CA PRO A 20 -5.07 7.08 -47.46
C PRO A 20 -5.79 5.78 -47.09
N GLU A 21 -5.69 4.75 -47.94
CA GLU A 21 -6.18 3.40 -47.68
C GLU A 21 -5.52 2.87 -46.40
N ARG A 22 -6.16 3.10 -45.25
CA ARG A 22 -5.89 2.34 -44.05
C ARG A 22 -6.59 1.01 -44.23
N ASN A 23 -5.80 -0.03 -44.45
CA ASN A 23 -6.23 -1.42 -44.57
C ASN A 23 -7.34 -1.73 -43.53
N GLY A 24 -8.58 -1.84 -44.01
CA GLY A 24 -9.80 -1.76 -43.23
C GLY A 24 -10.17 -3.06 -42.52
N ALA A 25 -9.52 -3.35 -41.39
CA ALA A 25 -10.06 -4.30 -40.43
C ALA A 25 -10.84 -3.52 -39.35
N ALA A 26 -12.13 -3.81 -39.19
CA ALA A 26 -12.91 -3.25 -38.09
C ALA A 26 -12.27 -3.68 -36.75
N PRO A 27 -12.21 -2.79 -35.73
CA PRO A 27 -11.59 -3.11 -34.44
C PRO A 27 -12.13 -4.42 -33.85
N CYS A 28 -11.27 -5.42 -33.68
CA CYS A 28 -11.64 -6.72 -33.10
C CYS A 28 -10.42 -7.37 -32.45
N ASP A 29 -10.69 -8.24 -31.50
CA ASP A 29 -9.70 -9.12 -30.86
C ASP A 29 -10.30 -10.53 -30.82
N LEU A 30 -9.86 -11.35 -31.77
CA LEU A 30 -10.40 -12.69 -31.93
C LEU A 30 -9.92 -13.65 -30.84
N GLU A 31 -8.75 -13.41 -30.25
CA GLU A 31 -8.23 -14.23 -29.16
C GLU A 31 -9.05 -13.98 -27.89
N ALA A 32 -9.37 -12.73 -27.60
CA ALA A 32 -10.28 -12.36 -26.51
C ALA A 32 -11.67 -12.97 -26.71
N GLU A 33 -12.26 -12.86 -27.91
CA GLU A 33 -13.57 -13.49 -28.20
C GLU A 33 -13.56 -15.01 -27.99
N GLN A 34 -12.49 -15.69 -28.41
CA GLN A 34 -12.34 -17.13 -28.23
C GLN A 34 -12.16 -17.50 -26.75
N ALA A 35 -11.37 -16.73 -26.01
CA ALA A 35 -11.13 -16.91 -24.58
C ALA A 35 -12.41 -16.72 -23.76
N VAL A 36 -13.26 -15.73 -24.09
CA VAL A 36 -14.55 -15.53 -23.42
C VAL A 36 -15.47 -16.73 -23.64
N LEU A 37 -15.68 -17.15 -24.90
CA LEU A 37 -16.57 -18.28 -25.21
C LEU A 37 -16.06 -19.59 -24.62
N GLY A 38 -14.75 -19.82 -24.66
CA GLY A 38 -14.13 -20.98 -24.03
C GLY A 38 -14.32 -20.96 -22.51
N SER A 39 -14.16 -19.80 -21.88
CA SER A 39 -14.32 -19.67 -20.42
C SER A 39 -15.75 -19.94 -19.97
N MET A 40 -16.73 -19.46 -20.74
CA MET A 40 -18.16 -19.73 -20.51
C MET A 40 -18.53 -21.22 -20.66
N MET A 41 -17.74 -22.02 -21.38
CA MET A 41 -17.93 -23.48 -21.49
C MET A 41 -17.14 -24.28 -20.45
N LEU A 42 -16.19 -23.65 -19.76
CA LEU A 42 -15.39 -24.27 -18.70
C LEU A 42 -15.97 -24.04 -17.30
N ALA A 43 -16.58 -22.88 -17.08
CA ALA A 43 -17.13 -22.46 -15.79
C ALA A 43 -18.49 -21.79 -15.97
N ALA A 44 -19.52 -22.30 -15.28
CA ALA A 44 -20.90 -21.83 -15.44
C ALA A 44 -21.11 -20.46 -14.78
N GLU A 45 -20.43 -20.18 -13.68
CA GLU A 45 -20.42 -18.91 -12.95
C GLU A 45 -19.94 -17.74 -13.81
N VAL A 46 -19.01 -18.01 -14.74
CA VAL A 46 -18.48 -17.02 -15.68
C VAL A 46 -19.55 -16.56 -16.67
N ILE A 47 -20.56 -17.39 -16.97
CA ILE A 47 -21.63 -17.03 -17.90
C ILE A 47 -22.39 -15.79 -17.41
N ALA A 48 -22.69 -15.71 -16.11
CA ALA A 48 -23.41 -14.58 -15.53
C ALA A 48 -22.55 -13.30 -15.49
N GLU A 49 -21.26 -13.43 -15.20
CA GLU A 49 -20.29 -12.33 -15.21
C GLU A 49 -20.14 -11.73 -16.61
N VAL A 50 -19.94 -12.58 -17.62
CA VAL A 50 -19.81 -12.14 -19.02
C VAL A 50 -21.10 -11.48 -19.51
N GLN A 51 -22.28 -12.01 -19.15
CA GLN A 51 -23.57 -11.45 -19.52
C GLN A 51 -23.85 -10.06 -18.92
N ALA A 52 -23.19 -9.69 -17.82
CA ALA A 52 -23.32 -8.36 -17.24
C ALA A 52 -22.62 -7.28 -18.09
N THR A 53 -21.62 -7.67 -18.87
CA THR A 53 -20.72 -6.75 -19.60
C THR A 53 -20.84 -6.86 -21.12
N LEU A 54 -21.10 -8.06 -21.65
CA LEU A 54 -21.00 -8.37 -23.07
C LEU A 54 -22.29 -9.01 -23.62
N SER A 55 -22.82 -8.44 -24.71
CA SER A 55 -23.96 -9.00 -25.44
C SER A 55 -23.52 -9.89 -26.61
N ALA A 56 -24.40 -10.72 -27.15
CA ALA A 56 -24.04 -11.61 -28.28
C ALA A 56 -23.67 -10.79 -29.53
N GLU A 57 -24.30 -9.64 -29.70
CA GLU A 57 -24.13 -8.72 -30.82
C GLU A 57 -22.78 -7.96 -30.77
N ASP A 58 -22.08 -8.00 -29.63
CA ASP A 58 -20.77 -7.39 -29.44
C ASP A 58 -19.61 -8.21 -30.01
N TYR A 59 -19.86 -9.45 -30.47
CA TYR A 59 -18.82 -10.25 -31.12
C TYR A 59 -18.60 -9.79 -32.58
N TYR A 60 -17.34 -9.75 -33.01
CA TYR A 60 -17.00 -9.44 -34.39
C TYR A 60 -17.29 -10.60 -35.34
N ARG A 61 -17.06 -11.85 -34.90
CA ARG A 61 -17.38 -13.03 -35.71
C ARG A 61 -18.84 -13.47 -35.51
N PRO A 62 -19.63 -13.61 -36.59
CA PRO A 62 -21.01 -14.13 -36.50
C PRO A 62 -21.09 -15.54 -35.90
N ALA A 63 -20.03 -16.34 -36.09
CA ALA A 63 -19.92 -17.65 -35.46
C ALA A 63 -19.88 -17.53 -33.92
N HIS A 64 -19.17 -16.55 -33.39
CA HIS A 64 -19.05 -16.31 -31.95
C HIS A 64 -20.33 -15.76 -31.34
N GLU A 65 -21.01 -14.82 -32.02
CA GLU A 65 -22.36 -14.37 -31.66
C GLU A 65 -23.33 -15.58 -31.51
N THR A 66 -23.33 -16.46 -32.51
CA THR A 66 -24.20 -17.65 -32.53
C THR A 66 -23.88 -18.61 -31.37
N ILE A 67 -22.60 -18.79 -31.05
CA ILE A 67 -22.14 -19.61 -29.93
C ILE A 67 -22.56 -18.97 -28.59
N HIS A 68 -22.32 -17.67 -28.39
CA HIS A 68 -22.71 -16.94 -27.18
C HIS A 68 -24.22 -17.01 -26.92
N ARG A 69 -25.02 -16.81 -27.97
CA ARG A 69 -26.49 -16.92 -27.89
C ARG A 69 -26.92 -18.33 -27.50
N SER A 70 -26.27 -19.35 -28.05
CA SER A 70 -26.56 -20.76 -27.75
C SER A 70 -26.17 -21.13 -26.31
N ILE A 71 -25.01 -20.64 -25.82
CA ILE A 71 -24.57 -20.78 -24.43
C ILE A 71 -25.62 -20.16 -23.48
N THR A 72 -26.06 -18.94 -23.77
CA THR A 72 -27.06 -18.21 -22.99
C THR A 72 -28.40 -18.97 -22.93
N VAL A 73 -28.85 -19.53 -24.06
CA VAL A 73 -30.09 -20.33 -24.12
C VAL A 73 -29.98 -21.62 -23.29
N LEU A 74 -28.86 -22.34 -23.40
CA LEU A 74 -28.64 -23.56 -22.61
C LEU A 74 -28.57 -23.26 -21.10
N HIS A 75 -27.83 -22.22 -20.73
CA HIS A 75 -27.72 -21.74 -19.34
C HIS A 75 -29.09 -21.34 -18.78
N GLY A 76 -29.88 -20.56 -19.54
CA GLY A 76 -31.24 -20.16 -19.14
C GLY A 76 -32.24 -21.32 -19.02
N GLN A 77 -31.98 -22.44 -19.68
CA GLN A 77 -32.75 -23.69 -19.53
C GLN A 77 -32.26 -24.56 -18.36
N GLY A 78 -31.25 -24.11 -17.59
CA GLY A 78 -30.62 -24.88 -16.54
C GLY A 78 -29.87 -26.11 -17.05
N LYS A 79 -29.48 -26.15 -18.32
CA LYS A 79 -28.72 -27.25 -18.91
C LYS A 79 -27.21 -27.00 -18.75
N PRO A 80 -26.39 -28.05 -18.55
CA PRO A 80 -24.94 -27.90 -18.54
C PRO A 80 -24.44 -27.30 -19.86
N VAL A 81 -23.50 -26.35 -19.76
CA VAL A 81 -22.89 -25.69 -20.91
C VAL A 81 -21.43 -26.10 -21.00
N ASP A 82 -21.16 -27.07 -21.89
CA ASP A 82 -19.84 -27.61 -22.19
C ASP A 82 -19.74 -27.88 -23.71
N PRO A 83 -18.56 -28.19 -24.28
CA PRO A 83 -18.43 -28.36 -25.73
C PRO A 83 -19.31 -29.46 -26.31
N ILE A 84 -19.60 -30.51 -25.55
CA ILE A 84 -20.40 -31.65 -26.01
C ILE A 84 -21.86 -31.22 -26.07
N THR A 85 -22.38 -30.64 -24.98
CA THR A 85 -23.78 -30.18 -24.92
C THR A 85 -24.04 -29.05 -25.90
N LEU A 86 -23.10 -28.12 -26.05
CA LEU A 86 -23.20 -27.03 -27.01
C LEU A 86 -23.14 -27.53 -28.46
N THR A 87 -22.24 -28.45 -28.77
CA THR A 87 -22.15 -29.07 -30.11
C THR A 87 -23.45 -29.80 -30.48
N HIS A 88 -24.01 -30.57 -29.54
CA HIS A 88 -25.28 -31.27 -29.76
C HIS A 88 -26.44 -30.28 -29.98
N PHE A 89 -26.51 -29.22 -29.17
CA PHE A 89 -27.53 -28.17 -29.31
C PHE A 89 -27.44 -27.46 -30.65
N LEU A 90 -26.24 -27.02 -31.06
CA LEU A 90 -25.99 -26.41 -32.37
C LEU A 90 -26.29 -27.36 -33.53
N GLY A 91 -26.15 -28.68 -33.31
CA GLY A 91 -26.51 -29.70 -34.29
C GLY A 91 -28.02 -29.79 -34.50
N GLN A 92 -28.81 -29.67 -33.42
CA GLN A 92 -30.26 -29.69 -33.48
C GLN A 92 -30.85 -28.41 -34.10
N THR A 93 -30.23 -27.25 -33.88
CA THR A 93 -30.67 -25.99 -34.49
C THR A 93 -30.19 -25.82 -35.93
N GLY A 94 -29.29 -26.69 -36.40
CA GLY A 94 -28.71 -26.64 -37.75
C GLY A 94 -27.55 -25.65 -37.90
N ASP A 95 -27.10 -25.00 -36.82
CA ASP A 95 -26.05 -23.98 -36.86
C ASP A 95 -24.63 -24.54 -36.70
N LEU A 96 -24.48 -25.81 -36.32
CA LEU A 96 -23.18 -26.42 -36.04
C LEU A 96 -22.16 -26.29 -37.18
N ARG A 97 -22.60 -26.48 -38.43
CA ARG A 97 -21.71 -26.30 -39.59
C ARG A 97 -21.32 -24.83 -39.80
N ARG A 98 -22.21 -23.90 -39.46
CA ARG A 98 -21.99 -22.44 -39.66
C ARG A 98 -20.98 -21.87 -38.68
N VAL A 99 -20.86 -22.45 -37.49
CA VAL A 99 -19.90 -22.01 -36.47
C VAL A 99 -18.53 -22.68 -36.57
N GLY A 100 -18.29 -23.52 -37.59
CA GLY A 100 -17.01 -24.21 -37.80
C GLY A 100 -16.97 -25.68 -37.34
N GLY A 101 -18.10 -26.23 -36.91
CA GLY A 101 -18.24 -27.64 -36.54
C GLY A 101 -17.72 -28.00 -35.14
N PRO A 102 -17.82 -29.28 -34.75
CA PRO A 102 -17.44 -29.75 -33.41
C PRO A 102 -16.00 -29.42 -33.03
N ALA A 103 -15.08 -29.51 -34.00
CA ALA A 103 -13.65 -29.25 -33.79
C ALA A 103 -13.38 -27.80 -33.40
N TYR A 104 -14.14 -26.84 -33.95
CA TYR A 104 -13.97 -25.42 -33.61
C TYR A 104 -14.46 -25.14 -32.18
N VAL A 105 -15.62 -25.67 -31.80
CA VAL A 105 -16.18 -25.51 -30.45
C VAL A 105 -15.23 -26.08 -29.39
N HIS A 106 -14.61 -27.24 -29.65
CA HIS A 106 -13.59 -27.80 -28.75
C HIS A 106 -12.28 -27.00 -28.75
N GLY A 107 -11.92 -26.38 -29.87
CA GLY A 107 -10.76 -25.50 -29.98
C GLY A 107 -10.88 -24.23 -29.14
N LEU A 108 -12.09 -23.69 -28.95
CA LEU A 108 -12.33 -22.51 -28.11
C LEU A 108 -11.90 -22.72 -26.65
N ILE A 109 -12.04 -23.94 -26.13
CA ILE A 109 -11.56 -24.27 -24.78
C ILE A 109 -10.03 -24.19 -24.69
N GLN A 110 -9.33 -24.61 -25.75
CA GLN A 110 -7.87 -24.60 -25.77
C GLN A 110 -7.29 -23.18 -25.86
N ALA A 111 -8.11 -22.20 -26.26
CA ALA A 111 -7.74 -20.80 -26.32
C ALA A 111 -7.85 -20.08 -24.96
N VAL A 112 -8.33 -20.76 -23.90
CA VAL A 112 -8.51 -20.17 -22.57
C VAL A 112 -7.25 -20.33 -21.74
N PRO A 113 -6.54 -19.25 -21.38
CA PRO A 113 -5.39 -19.34 -20.47
C PRO A 113 -5.83 -19.59 -19.02
N THR A 114 -6.90 -18.91 -18.60
CA THR A 114 -7.57 -19.08 -17.30
C THR A 114 -8.99 -18.52 -17.38
N THR A 115 -9.95 -19.17 -16.73
CA THR A 115 -11.34 -18.71 -16.65
C THR A 115 -11.50 -17.49 -15.74
N ALA A 116 -10.56 -17.25 -14.82
CA ALA A 116 -10.60 -16.13 -13.88
C ALA A 116 -10.49 -14.75 -14.55
N ASN A 117 -9.98 -14.69 -15.79
CA ASN A 117 -9.83 -13.44 -16.55
C ASN A 117 -10.98 -13.22 -17.55
N ALA A 118 -12.05 -14.02 -17.50
CA ALA A 118 -13.13 -13.95 -18.48
C ALA A 118 -13.84 -12.59 -18.49
N GLY A 119 -14.07 -11.97 -17.32
CA GLY A 119 -14.61 -10.61 -17.23
C GLY A 119 -13.71 -9.57 -17.92
N TYR A 120 -12.40 -9.65 -17.69
CA TYR A 120 -11.42 -8.77 -18.35
C TYR A 120 -11.41 -8.94 -19.88
N TYR A 121 -11.46 -10.18 -20.38
CA TYR A 121 -11.55 -10.42 -21.82
C TYR A 121 -12.90 -9.93 -22.40
N ALA A 122 -14.00 -10.04 -21.64
CA ALA A 122 -15.30 -9.53 -22.04
C ALA A 122 -15.32 -7.99 -22.15
N GLU A 123 -14.64 -7.28 -21.25
CA GLU A 123 -14.45 -5.83 -21.33
C GLU A 123 -13.69 -5.41 -22.60
N ILE A 124 -12.62 -6.14 -22.97
CA ILE A 124 -11.86 -5.89 -24.20
C ILE A 124 -12.77 -6.02 -25.43
N VAL A 125 -13.55 -7.10 -25.51
CA VAL A 125 -14.47 -7.32 -26.64
C VAL A 125 -15.55 -6.24 -26.69
N HIS A 126 -16.08 -5.83 -25.54
CA HIS A 126 -17.08 -4.77 -25.43
C HIS A 126 -16.54 -3.42 -25.91
N GLU A 127 -15.37 -3.00 -25.45
CA GLU A 127 -14.74 -1.74 -25.86
C GLU A 127 -14.49 -1.71 -27.39
N LEU A 128 -14.05 -2.83 -27.96
CA LEU A 128 -13.84 -2.95 -29.40
C LEU A 128 -15.17 -2.93 -30.17
N ALA A 129 -16.24 -3.51 -29.62
CA ALA A 129 -17.59 -3.46 -30.19
C ALA A 129 -18.14 -2.04 -30.22
N GLU A 130 -17.95 -1.25 -29.16
CA GLU A 130 -18.31 0.18 -29.13
C GLU A 130 -17.58 0.96 -30.21
N ARG A 131 -16.27 0.74 -30.35
CA ARG A 131 -15.46 1.36 -31.41
C ARG A 131 -15.98 0.97 -32.81
N ARG A 132 -16.38 -0.29 -33.04
CA ARG A 132 -17.00 -0.72 -34.31
C ARG A 132 -18.33 -0.02 -34.55
N ARG A 133 -19.20 0.08 -33.55
CA ARG A 133 -20.49 0.77 -33.65
C ARG A 133 -20.30 2.24 -34.01
N LEU A 134 -19.33 2.91 -33.38
CA LEU A 134 -18.97 4.30 -33.71
C LEU A 134 -18.47 4.44 -35.15
N ILE A 135 -17.61 3.53 -35.61
CA ILE A 135 -17.13 3.53 -37.01
C ILE A 135 -18.28 3.31 -37.99
N GLN A 136 -19.21 2.40 -37.69
CA GLN A 136 -20.39 2.15 -38.52
C GLN A 136 -21.33 3.35 -38.56
N ALA A 137 -21.60 3.96 -37.40
CA ALA A 137 -22.40 5.19 -37.31
C ALA A 137 -21.77 6.34 -38.11
N GLY A 138 -20.46 6.56 -37.95
CA GLY A 138 -19.72 7.55 -38.73
C GLY A 138 -19.74 7.26 -40.24
N THR A 139 -19.61 6.01 -40.64
CA THR A 139 -19.65 5.60 -42.05
C THR A 139 -21.04 5.83 -42.66
N ARG A 140 -22.11 5.48 -41.93
CA ARG A 140 -23.50 5.73 -42.35
C ARG A 140 -23.81 7.21 -42.43
N LEU A 141 -23.32 8.02 -41.48
CA LEU A 141 -23.47 9.47 -41.51
C LEU A 141 -22.79 10.08 -42.73
N VAL A 142 -21.57 9.66 -43.04
CA VAL A 142 -20.84 10.10 -44.24
C VAL A 142 -21.56 9.67 -45.52
N GLN A 143 -22.08 8.45 -45.59
CA GLN A 143 -22.86 7.97 -46.73
C GLN A 143 -24.18 8.74 -46.91
N ALA A 144 -24.92 8.96 -45.84
CA ALA A 144 -26.16 9.75 -45.86
C ALA A 144 -25.89 11.19 -46.31
N ALA A 145 -24.82 11.82 -45.81
CA ALA A 145 -24.43 13.18 -46.19
C ALA A 145 -23.88 13.28 -47.63
N SER A 146 -23.44 12.17 -48.23
CA SER A 146 -22.84 12.15 -49.57
C SER A 146 -23.81 11.69 -50.67
N THR A 147 -25.05 11.32 -50.32
CA THR A 147 -26.05 10.86 -51.29
C THR A 147 -26.76 12.07 -51.93
N PRO A 148 -26.75 12.23 -53.27
CA PRO A 148 -27.19 13.47 -53.94
C PRO A 148 -28.63 13.91 -53.68
N ASP A 149 -29.53 12.95 -53.40
CA ASP A 149 -30.96 13.19 -53.18
C ASP A 149 -31.39 12.91 -51.73
N ALA A 150 -30.46 12.73 -50.79
CA ALA A 150 -30.81 12.50 -49.39
C ALA A 150 -31.54 13.72 -48.81
N THR A 151 -32.75 13.48 -48.31
CA THR A 151 -33.55 14.50 -47.65
C THR A 151 -32.96 14.88 -46.30
N ALA A 152 -33.24 16.09 -45.83
CA ALA A 152 -32.77 16.55 -44.53
C ALA A 152 -33.30 15.69 -43.36
N ASP A 153 -34.37 14.93 -43.57
CA ASP A 153 -34.90 13.98 -42.58
C ASP A 153 -34.12 12.66 -42.58
N GLU A 154 -33.71 12.14 -43.73
CA GLU A 154 -32.86 10.93 -43.83
C GLU A 154 -31.47 11.17 -43.21
N VAL A 155 -30.89 12.36 -43.38
CA VAL A 155 -29.61 12.73 -42.74
C VAL A 155 -29.78 12.90 -41.23
N ARG A 156 -30.93 13.43 -40.76
CA ARG A 156 -31.25 13.54 -39.33
C ARG A 156 -31.52 12.18 -38.70
N GLU A 157 -32.18 11.27 -39.40
CA GLU A 157 -32.43 9.90 -38.94
C GLU A 157 -31.13 9.10 -38.83
N ALA A 158 -30.21 9.25 -39.80
CA ALA A 158 -28.87 8.68 -39.73
C ALA A 158 -28.03 9.28 -38.57
N LEU A 159 -28.24 10.56 -38.23
CA LEU A 159 -27.65 11.22 -37.05
C LEU A 159 -28.23 10.65 -35.75
N ALA A 160 -29.56 10.49 -35.68
CA ALA A 160 -30.29 9.98 -34.51
C ALA A 160 -29.97 8.50 -34.21
N LEU A 161 -29.71 7.68 -35.24
CA LEU A 161 -29.24 6.29 -35.06
C LEU A 161 -27.78 6.20 -34.58
N GLY A 162 -26.97 7.26 -34.78
CA GLY A 162 -25.65 7.41 -34.17
C GLY A 162 -25.71 7.96 -32.74
N GLU A 163 -26.87 8.48 -32.31
CA GLU A 163 -27.16 8.97 -30.97
C GLU A 163 -27.73 7.87 -30.05
N GLU A 164 -27.75 6.60 -30.47
CA GLU A 164 -28.24 5.50 -29.63
C GLU A 164 -27.24 5.20 -28.49
N LYS A 165 -27.44 5.93 -27.39
CA LYS A 165 -26.89 5.80 -26.02
C LYS A 165 -25.36 5.84 -25.89
N LEU A 166 -24.77 7.02 -26.12
CA LEU A 166 -23.75 7.49 -25.18
C LEU A 166 -24.52 7.97 -23.92
N PRO A 167 -24.16 7.56 -22.70
CA PRO A 167 -24.92 7.97 -21.53
C PRO A 167 -24.77 9.48 -21.31
N GLU A 168 -25.79 10.23 -21.69
CA GLU A 168 -26.06 11.58 -21.19
C GLU A 168 -26.51 11.55 -19.70
N ALA A 169 -26.63 10.35 -19.13
CA ALA A 169 -26.75 10.17 -17.70
C ALA A 169 -25.41 10.54 -17.05
N TRP A 170 -25.43 11.58 -16.24
CA TRP A 170 -24.43 11.66 -15.17
C TRP A 170 -24.50 10.35 -14.38
N SER A 171 -23.37 9.66 -14.25
CA SER A 171 -23.24 8.58 -13.28
C SER A 171 -23.37 9.17 -11.88
N GLU A 172 -23.97 8.42 -10.95
CA GLU A 172 -24.07 8.86 -9.56
C GLU A 172 -22.67 9.23 -9.05
N PRO A 173 -22.47 10.46 -8.55
CA PRO A 173 -21.14 10.95 -8.22
C PRO A 173 -20.63 10.17 -7.00
N ILE A 174 -19.40 9.69 -7.09
CA ILE A 174 -18.78 8.89 -6.03
C ILE A 174 -18.55 9.84 -4.85
N PRO A 175 -19.13 9.58 -3.66
CA PRO A 175 -18.91 10.42 -2.49
C PRO A 175 -17.41 10.67 -2.29
N LEU A 176 -17.02 11.93 -2.09
CA LEU A 176 -15.63 12.31 -1.76
C LEU A 176 -15.12 11.62 -0.47
N ASN A 177 -16.00 10.93 0.26
CA ASN A 177 -15.75 10.25 1.52
C ASN A 177 -15.84 8.72 1.45
N THR A 178 -15.88 8.08 0.27
CA THR A 178 -15.85 6.62 0.21
C THR A 178 -14.44 6.13 0.54
N ARG A 179 -14.14 5.97 1.84
CA ARG A 179 -12.95 5.23 2.27
C ARG A 179 -13.13 3.81 1.73
N PRO A 180 -12.19 3.26 0.95
CA PRO A 180 -12.29 1.87 0.52
C PRO A 180 -12.44 0.99 1.76
N GLN A 181 -13.27 -0.04 1.67
CA GLN A 181 -13.33 -1.03 2.73
C GLN A 181 -11.97 -1.73 2.78
N LEU A 182 -11.19 -1.40 3.81
CA LEU A 182 -9.86 -1.94 3.99
C LEU A 182 -9.94 -3.43 4.36
N PRO A 183 -9.00 -4.26 3.88
CA PRO A 183 -8.94 -5.66 4.26
C PRO A 183 -8.72 -5.78 5.78
N ARG A 184 -9.17 -6.88 6.36
CA ARG A 184 -8.83 -7.21 7.76
C ARG A 184 -7.50 -7.94 7.80
N PHE A 185 -6.77 -7.79 8.89
CA PHE A 185 -5.51 -8.49 9.09
C PHE A 185 -5.69 -10.02 8.97
N PRO A 186 -4.86 -10.72 8.16
CA PRO A 186 -4.96 -12.16 7.95
C PRO A 186 -4.38 -12.92 9.16
N LEU A 187 -5.17 -13.10 10.22
CA LEU A 187 -4.69 -13.77 11.45
C LEU A 187 -4.16 -15.19 11.22
N HIS A 188 -4.67 -15.88 10.20
CA HIS A 188 -4.26 -17.24 9.85
C HIS A 188 -2.85 -17.30 9.24
N ALA A 189 -2.31 -16.17 8.78
CA ALA A 189 -0.92 -16.04 8.33
C ALA A 189 0.08 -15.96 9.50
N LEU A 190 -0.41 -15.76 10.74
CA LEU A 190 0.44 -15.82 11.94
C LEU A 190 0.61 -17.27 12.41
N PRO A 191 1.69 -17.61 13.13
CA PRO A 191 1.78 -18.88 13.86
C PRO A 191 0.53 -19.06 14.73
N SER A 192 -0.03 -20.28 14.73
CA SER A 192 -1.34 -20.55 15.37
C SER A 192 -1.46 -20.00 16.79
N TRP A 193 -0.44 -20.20 17.63
CA TRP A 193 -0.42 -19.70 19.00
C TRP A 193 -0.54 -18.18 19.12
N LEU A 194 -0.03 -17.44 18.13
CA LEU A 194 -0.05 -15.99 18.08
C LEU A 194 -1.36 -15.49 17.47
N GLY A 195 -1.83 -16.14 16.40
CA GLY A 195 -3.13 -15.86 15.77
C GLY A 195 -4.29 -16.09 16.75
N ASP A 196 -4.26 -17.20 17.50
CA ASP A 196 -5.24 -17.54 18.54
C ASP A 196 -5.30 -16.46 19.63
N PHE A 197 -4.13 -16.00 20.10
CA PHE A 197 -4.07 -14.94 21.11
C PHE A 197 -4.56 -13.61 20.57
N CYS A 198 -4.18 -13.22 19.35
CA CYS A 198 -4.67 -11.99 18.72
C CYS A 198 -6.20 -12.01 18.55
N ALA A 199 -6.77 -13.14 18.11
CA ALA A 199 -8.21 -13.31 17.97
C ALA A 199 -8.93 -13.22 19.32
N ALA A 200 -8.44 -13.95 20.33
CA ALA A 200 -9.02 -13.96 21.66
C ALA A 200 -8.93 -12.59 22.34
N LEU A 201 -7.79 -11.91 22.23
CA LEU A 201 -7.57 -10.57 22.79
C LEU A 201 -8.46 -9.54 22.11
N ALA A 202 -8.61 -9.61 20.79
CA ALA A 202 -9.51 -8.74 20.03
C ALA A 202 -10.98 -8.93 20.44
N GLU A 203 -11.42 -10.17 20.69
CA GLU A 203 -12.76 -10.45 21.22
C GLU A 203 -12.90 -9.94 22.66
N GLU A 204 -11.99 -10.23 23.58
CA GLU A 204 -12.08 -9.73 24.97
C GLU A 204 -12.12 -8.19 25.01
N THR A 205 -11.22 -7.55 24.27
CA THR A 205 -11.09 -6.10 24.27
C THR A 205 -12.06 -5.42 23.32
N GLN A 206 -12.81 -6.15 22.49
CA GLN A 206 -13.72 -5.61 21.48
C GLN A 206 -13.04 -4.51 20.64
N THR A 207 -11.83 -4.85 20.17
CA THR A 207 -11.03 -4.06 19.23
C THR A 207 -10.87 -4.82 17.92
N PRO A 208 -10.50 -4.14 16.83
CA PRO A 208 -10.15 -4.83 15.59
C PRO A 208 -8.96 -5.79 15.82
N PRO A 209 -9.01 -7.01 15.26
CA PRO A 209 -7.89 -7.96 15.35
C PRO A 209 -6.56 -7.41 14.82
N ASP A 210 -6.66 -6.52 13.84
CA ASP A 210 -5.59 -5.75 13.22
C ASP A 210 -4.69 -5.06 14.25
N MET A 211 -5.27 -4.57 15.36
CA MET A 211 -4.50 -3.91 16.40
C MET A 211 -3.56 -4.87 17.12
N ALA A 212 -4.08 -6.01 17.57
CA ALA A 212 -3.26 -7.02 18.23
C ALA A 212 -2.24 -7.60 17.26
N ALA A 213 -2.66 -7.92 16.03
CA ALA A 213 -1.82 -8.55 15.02
C ALA A 213 -0.68 -7.64 14.52
N ALA A 214 -0.93 -6.35 14.29
CA ALA A 214 0.12 -5.40 13.92
C ALA A 214 1.15 -5.25 15.05
N LEU A 215 0.70 -5.14 16.31
CA LEU A 215 1.60 -5.11 17.47
C LEU A 215 2.34 -6.43 17.67
N ALA A 216 1.75 -7.56 17.30
CA ALA A 216 2.40 -8.87 17.36
C ALA A 216 3.69 -8.90 16.54
N LEU A 217 3.69 -8.29 15.35
CA LEU A 217 4.89 -8.17 14.52
C LEU A 217 5.99 -7.34 15.21
N SER A 218 5.63 -6.22 15.85
CA SER A 218 6.57 -5.44 16.67
C SER A 218 7.08 -6.20 17.89
N VAL A 219 6.24 -7.03 18.51
CA VAL A 219 6.64 -7.89 19.64
C VAL A 219 7.64 -8.94 19.19
N LEU A 220 7.37 -9.65 18.09
CA LEU A 220 8.31 -10.61 17.51
C LEU A 220 9.62 -9.93 17.09
N ALA A 221 9.56 -8.77 16.44
CA ALA A 221 10.73 -8.00 16.05
C ALA A 221 11.57 -7.54 17.25
N THR A 222 10.93 -7.17 18.35
CA THR A 222 11.60 -6.83 19.62
C THR A 222 12.25 -8.06 20.24
N GLY A 223 11.54 -9.18 20.30
CA GLY A 223 12.08 -10.45 20.83
C GLY A 223 13.26 -10.98 20.03
N ALA A 224 13.20 -10.88 18.70
CA ALA A 224 14.32 -11.21 17.82
C ALA A 224 15.48 -10.20 17.98
N GLY A 225 15.18 -8.93 18.25
CA GLY A 225 16.14 -7.91 18.64
C GLY A 225 17.29 -7.72 17.63
N GLY A 226 17.03 -7.87 16.33
CA GLY A 226 18.08 -7.78 15.29
C GLY A 226 19.11 -8.92 15.31
N ARG A 227 18.87 -9.99 16.07
CA ARG A 227 19.71 -11.19 16.13
C ARG A 227 19.31 -12.25 15.11
N VAL A 228 18.40 -11.88 14.22
CA VAL A 228 17.94 -12.70 13.12
C VAL A 228 17.96 -11.82 11.87
N VAL A 229 18.57 -12.34 10.81
CA VAL A 229 18.70 -11.67 9.52
C VAL A 229 18.29 -12.64 8.44
N VAL A 230 17.50 -12.19 7.48
CA VAL A 230 17.08 -13.00 6.35
C VAL A 230 17.99 -12.74 5.16
N ARG A 231 18.65 -13.78 4.65
CA ARG A 231 19.40 -13.70 3.41
C ARG A 231 18.46 -13.97 2.24
N VAL A 232 18.06 -12.90 1.55
CA VAL A 232 17.12 -12.95 0.44
C VAL A 232 17.75 -13.60 -0.79
N ARG A 233 18.83 -13.00 -1.33
CA ARG A 233 19.60 -13.56 -2.45
C ARG A 233 21.00 -12.95 -2.51
N GLY A 234 22.00 -13.77 -2.87
CA GLY A 234 23.37 -13.29 -3.05
C GLY A 234 23.93 -12.60 -1.79
N ARG A 235 24.16 -11.29 -1.87
CA ARG A 235 24.62 -10.43 -0.76
C ARG A 235 23.51 -9.59 -0.12
N TRP A 236 22.27 -9.69 -0.61
CA TRP A 236 21.14 -8.97 -0.05
C TRP A 236 20.65 -9.66 1.22
N HIS A 237 20.73 -8.91 2.33
CA HIS A 237 20.30 -9.32 3.65
C HIS A 237 19.29 -8.30 4.19
N GLU A 238 18.27 -8.78 4.90
CA GLU A 238 17.25 -7.96 5.55
C GLU A 238 17.22 -8.26 7.05
N PRO A 239 17.48 -7.28 7.94
CA PRO A 239 17.34 -7.48 9.37
C PRO A 239 15.86 -7.53 9.75
N THR A 240 15.48 -8.39 10.71
CA THR A 240 14.06 -8.65 11.03
C THR A 240 13.39 -7.58 11.89
N ASN A 241 14.06 -6.46 12.17
CA ASN A 241 13.44 -5.34 12.87
C ASN A 241 12.44 -4.60 11.98
N LEU A 242 11.33 -4.15 12.58
CA LEU A 242 10.20 -3.55 11.90
C LEU A 242 9.75 -2.26 12.56
N TYR A 243 9.26 -1.31 11.75
CA TYR A 243 8.52 -0.16 12.22
C TYR A 243 7.05 -0.35 11.88
N VAL A 244 6.18 -0.40 12.89
CA VAL A 244 4.74 -0.62 12.73
C VAL A 244 3.99 0.49 13.43
N VAL A 245 3.01 1.07 12.74
CA VAL A 245 2.05 2.01 13.30
C VAL A 245 0.64 1.50 13.06
N VAL A 246 -0.10 1.33 14.15
CA VAL A 246 -1.56 1.14 14.11
C VAL A 246 -2.25 2.42 14.58
N ALA A 247 -3.16 2.95 13.75
CA ALA A 247 -3.91 4.16 14.06
C ALA A 247 -5.38 3.83 14.31
N LEU A 248 -5.86 4.14 15.52
CA LEU A 248 -7.25 3.95 15.92
C LEU A 248 -7.77 5.20 16.65
N PRO A 249 -9.03 5.61 16.40
CA PRO A 249 -9.66 6.73 17.11
C PRO A 249 -9.64 6.53 18.65
N PRO A 250 -9.85 7.60 19.43
CA PRO A 250 -10.02 7.51 20.88
C PRO A 250 -11.09 6.48 21.29
N ALA A 251 -11.04 6.05 22.56
CA ALA A 251 -11.96 5.06 23.13
C ALA A 251 -11.92 3.65 22.49
N ASN A 252 -10.90 3.32 21.69
CA ASN A 252 -10.65 1.98 21.13
C ASN A 252 -9.81 1.04 22.01
N ARG A 253 -9.75 1.28 23.33
CA ARG A 253 -9.04 0.41 24.30
C ARG A 253 -7.57 0.11 23.91
N LYS A 254 -6.94 1.06 23.20
CA LYS A 254 -5.60 0.91 22.64
C LYS A 254 -4.55 0.50 23.68
N SER A 255 -4.54 1.20 24.81
CA SER A 255 -3.60 0.94 25.90
C SER A 255 -3.77 -0.46 26.52
N ALA A 256 -4.99 -1.00 26.54
CA ALA A 256 -5.23 -2.35 27.07
C ALA A 256 -4.64 -3.42 26.16
N VAL A 257 -4.91 -3.34 24.85
CA VAL A 257 -4.31 -4.26 23.86
C VAL A 257 -2.79 -4.11 23.85
N PHE A 258 -2.29 -2.87 23.86
CA PHE A 258 -0.86 -2.59 23.88
C PHE A 258 -0.17 -3.21 25.10
N SER A 259 -0.73 -3.03 26.30
CA SER A 259 -0.20 -3.62 27.53
C SER A 259 -0.23 -5.15 27.51
N ALA A 260 -1.30 -5.75 27.01
CA ALA A 260 -1.42 -7.21 26.90
C ALA A 260 -0.40 -7.79 25.90
N MET A 261 -0.19 -7.12 24.77
CA MET A 261 0.80 -7.56 23.77
C MET A 261 2.24 -7.41 24.26
N THR A 262 2.58 -6.30 24.92
CA THR A 262 3.96 -5.99 25.32
C THR A 262 4.38 -6.59 26.67
N GLY A 263 3.43 -7.00 27.52
CA GLY A 263 3.69 -7.56 28.85
C GLY A 263 4.80 -8.62 28.90
N PRO A 264 4.78 -9.65 28.02
CA PRO A 264 5.82 -10.68 28.03
C PRO A 264 7.24 -10.16 27.74
N LEU A 265 7.38 -9.05 27.00
CA LEU A 265 8.70 -8.43 26.76
C LEU A 265 9.25 -7.77 28.02
N TYR A 266 8.39 -7.14 28.84
CA TYR A 266 8.80 -6.58 30.13
C TYR A 266 9.20 -7.68 31.11
N GLU A 267 8.49 -8.81 31.14
CA GLU A 267 8.88 -9.96 31.97
C GLU A 267 10.20 -10.59 31.48
N ALA A 268 10.41 -10.69 30.17
CA ALA A 268 11.70 -11.12 29.60
C ALA A 268 12.84 -10.15 29.96
N GLU A 269 12.64 -8.84 29.84
CA GLU A 269 13.61 -7.82 30.23
C GLU A 269 13.99 -7.95 31.72
N LYS A 270 12.99 -8.12 32.59
CA LYS A 270 13.19 -8.34 34.02
C LYS A 270 13.97 -9.62 34.29
N HIS A 271 13.70 -10.70 33.57
CA HIS A 271 14.45 -11.95 33.68
C HIS A 271 15.92 -11.75 33.31
N LEU A 272 16.20 -11.09 32.18
CA LEU A 272 17.57 -10.77 31.75
C LEU A 272 18.29 -9.88 32.77
N ALA A 273 17.62 -8.85 33.27
CA ALA A 273 18.17 -7.96 34.30
C ALA A 273 18.54 -8.72 35.58
N ASN A 274 17.70 -9.64 36.03
CA ASN A 274 17.96 -10.47 37.20
C ASN A 274 19.14 -11.42 36.98
N GLN A 275 19.24 -12.05 35.80
CA GLN A 275 20.37 -12.91 35.44
C GLN A 275 21.70 -12.14 35.33
N ALA A 276 21.66 -10.88 34.91
CA ALA A 276 22.84 -10.02 34.79
C ALA A 276 23.24 -9.35 36.12
N ALA A 277 22.33 -9.22 37.09
CA ALA A 277 22.53 -8.43 38.31
C ALA A 277 23.80 -8.82 39.07
N GLY A 278 24.07 -10.12 39.25
CA GLY A 278 25.28 -10.59 39.93
C GLY A 278 26.57 -10.18 39.20
N ARG A 279 26.59 -10.37 37.87
CA ARG A 279 27.72 -10.00 37.00
C ARG A 279 27.96 -8.49 36.97
N ILE A 280 26.89 -7.69 37.00
CA ILE A 280 26.96 -6.22 37.06
C ILE A 280 27.59 -5.78 38.38
N VAL A 281 27.08 -6.28 39.51
CA VAL A 281 27.59 -5.93 40.84
C VAL A 281 29.07 -6.31 40.99
N GLU A 282 29.45 -7.49 40.51
CA GLU A 282 30.85 -7.94 40.51
C GLU A 282 31.74 -7.03 39.66
N ALA A 283 31.32 -6.68 38.44
CA ALA A 283 32.08 -5.79 37.56
C ALA A 283 32.19 -4.36 38.11
N GLU A 284 31.12 -3.83 38.72
CA GLU A 284 31.11 -2.52 39.38
C GLU A 284 32.10 -2.48 40.55
N LEU A 285 32.10 -3.51 41.39
CA LEU A 285 33.01 -3.60 42.53
C LEU A 285 34.47 -3.71 42.06
N THR A 286 34.74 -4.57 41.08
CA THR A 286 36.09 -4.75 40.51
C THR A 286 36.60 -3.46 39.90
N ARG A 287 35.78 -2.75 39.11
CA ARG A 287 36.15 -1.45 38.53
C ARG A 287 36.39 -0.39 39.61
N LYS A 288 35.56 -0.35 40.64
CA LYS A 288 35.73 0.58 41.76
C LYS A 288 37.04 0.32 42.51
N MET A 289 37.37 -0.94 42.80
CA MET A 289 38.61 -1.32 43.46
C MET A 289 39.84 -0.94 42.62
N ALA A 290 39.79 -1.16 41.30
CA ALA A 290 40.84 -0.76 40.38
C ALA A 290 41.02 0.77 40.34
N GLN A 291 39.92 1.53 40.28
CA GLN A 291 39.97 3.00 40.32
C GLN A 291 40.56 3.51 41.64
N GLU A 292 40.16 2.95 42.78
CA GLU A 292 40.73 3.33 44.08
C GLU A 292 42.23 3.01 44.17
N ALA A 293 42.69 1.93 43.54
CA ALA A 293 44.10 1.59 43.46
C ALA A 293 44.87 2.60 42.58
N ALA A 294 44.32 2.97 41.42
CA ALA A 294 44.87 3.98 40.53
C ALA A 294 44.94 5.36 41.22
N ASP A 295 43.89 5.79 41.91
CA ASP A 295 43.85 7.07 42.62
C ASP A 295 44.89 7.12 43.77
N LYS A 296 45.06 6.00 44.50
CA LYS A 296 46.12 5.87 45.52
C LYS A 296 47.51 5.91 44.90
N ALA A 297 47.73 5.25 43.77
CA ALA A 297 49.00 5.30 43.05
C ALA A 297 49.30 6.71 42.53
N ALA A 298 48.32 7.40 41.94
CA ALA A 298 48.44 8.78 41.49
C ALA A 298 48.76 9.74 42.65
N THR A 299 48.12 9.55 43.81
CA THR A 299 48.41 10.33 45.02
C THR A 299 49.86 10.12 45.48
N ARG A 300 50.32 8.86 45.55
CA ARG A 300 51.72 8.53 45.90
C ARG A 300 52.71 9.17 44.92
N ALA A 301 52.45 9.07 43.62
CA ALA A 301 53.28 9.66 42.57
C ALA A 301 53.34 11.19 42.65
N SER A 302 52.23 11.85 42.99
CA SER A 302 52.16 13.31 43.12
C SER A 302 52.97 13.86 44.29
N SER A 303 53.14 13.06 45.35
CA SER A 303 53.83 13.45 46.58
C SER A 303 55.30 13.01 46.63
N ALA A 304 55.78 12.29 45.61
CA ALA A 304 57.14 11.77 45.54
C ALA A 304 58.12 12.77 44.91
N GLU A 305 59.34 12.83 45.45
CA GLU A 305 60.44 13.67 44.95
C GLU A 305 61.66 12.82 44.57
N GLY A 306 62.47 13.31 43.63
CA GLY A 306 63.67 12.61 43.19
C GLY A 306 63.40 11.47 42.18
N PRO A 307 64.40 10.59 41.93
CA PRO A 307 64.37 9.61 40.83
C PRO A 307 63.28 8.52 40.96
N GLU A 308 62.67 8.34 42.13
CA GLU A 308 61.58 7.38 42.34
C GLU A 308 60.23 7.87 41.77
N ARG A 309 60.07 9.18 41.56
CA ARG A 309 58.82 9.78 41.04
C ARG A 309 58.43 9.21 39.68
N ASP A 310 59.38 9.04 38.77
CA ASP A 310 59.10 8.56 37.41
C ASP A 310 58.55 7.12 37.42
N SER A 311 59.04 6.27 38.33
CA SER A 311 58.55 4.90 38.49
C SER A 311 57.12 4.86 39.06
N LEU A 312 56.81 5.72 40.03
CA LEU A 312 55.47 5.80 40.62
C LEU A 312 54.45 6.41 39.66
N VAL A 313 54.87 7.35 38.79
CA VAL A 313 54.03 7.87 37.72
C VAL A 313 53.69 6.77 36.71
N ALA A 314 54.67 5.95 36.32
CA ALA A 314 54.43 4.82 35.42
C ALA A 314 53.46 3.80 36.04
N GLU A 315 53.62 3.46 37.32
CA GLU A 315 52.68 2.59 38.06
C GLU A 315 51.26 3.19 38.10
N ALA A 316 51.13 4.49 38.37
CA ALA A 316 49.83 5.16 38.41
C ALA A 316 49.13 5.17 37.05
N ILE A 317 49.89 5.36 35.95
CA ILE A 317 49.36 5.30 34.59
C ILE A 317 48.89 3.89 34.26
N ASP A 318 49.69 2.86 34.55
CA ASP A 318 49.34 1.46 34.30
C ASP A 318 48.07 1.04 35.04
N LEU A 319 47.96 1.38 36.33
CA LEU A 319 46.75 1.11 37.12
C LEU A 319 45.53 1.89 36.62
N ALA A 320 45.71 3.14 36.18
CA ALA A 320 44.62 3.94 35.61
C ALA A 320 44.13 3.33 34.28
N GLN A 321 45.04 2.85 33.42
CA GLN A 321 44.70 2.16 32.18
C GLN A 321 43.96 0.85 32.45
N GLN A 322 44.44 0.04 33.39
CA GLN A 322 43.75 -1.19 33.79
C GLN A 322 42.35 -0.92 34.35
N ALA A 323 42.18 0.15 35.14
CA ALA A 323 40.86 0.55 35.65
C ALA A 323 39.91 1.03 34.53
N GLU A 324 40.45 1.68 33.49
CA GLU A 324 39.69 2.17 32.34
C GLU A 324 39.29 1.04 31.37
N GLU A 325 40.13 0.00 31.22
CA GLU A 325 39.84 -1.19 30.42
C GLU A 325 38.71 -2.07 31.02
N LEU A 326 38.44 -1.95 32.33
CA LEU A 326 37.37 -2.69 33.00
C LEU A 326 35.99 -2.13 32.63
N THR A 327 35.29 -2.86 31.76
CA THR A 327 33.93 -2.51 31.33
C THR A 327 32.88 -3.11 32.27
N VAL A 328 31.96 -2.27 32.76
CA VAL A 328 30.74 -2.74 33.45
C VAL A 328 29.67 -3.02 32.38
N PRO A 329 29.12 -4.25 32.32
CA PRO A 329 28.04 -4.54 31.40
C PRO A 329 26.81 -3.70 31.76
N PRO A 330 26.10 -3.11 30.78
CA PRO A 330 24.91 -2.32 31.07
C PRO A 330 23.79 -3.25 31.55
N LYS A 331 22.87 -2.68 32.33
CA LYS A 331 21.64 -3.38 32.70
C LYS A 331 20.86 -3.73 31.42
N PRO A 332 20.52 -5.00 31.19
CA PRO A 332 19.74 -5.41 30.03
C PRO A 332 18.45 -4.61 29.92
N ARG A 333 18.20 -4.08 28.72
CA ARG A 333 17.02 -3.29 28.39
C ARG A 333 16.62 -3.58 26.95
N LEU A 334 15.36 -3.93 26.75
CA LEU A 334 14.78 -4.21 25.44
C LEU A 334 13.97 -3.01 24.94
N LEU A 335 13.30 -2.32 25.86
CA LEU A 335 12.27 -1.34 25.57
C LEU A 335 12.67 0.07 26.02
N ALA A 336 12.33 1.05 25.19
CA ALA A 336 12.33 2.46 25.51
C ALA A 336 10.96 3.07 25.16
N ASP A 337 10.52 4.03 25.97
CA ASP A 337 9.33 4.84 25.70
C ASP A 337 9.72 6.07 24.85
N ASP A 338 8.83 7.06 24.72
CA ASP A 338 8.97 8.33 23.99
C ASP A 338 10.25 9.13 24.35
N SER A 339 11.39 8.63 23.86
CA SER A 339 12.74 9.06 24.20
C SER A 339 13.31 9.93 23.09
N THR A 340 14.16 10.90 23.44
CA THR A 340 14.82 11.73 22.43
C THR A 340 15.74 10.89 21.51
N PRO A 341 16.00 11.32 20.27
CA PRO A 341 16.90 10.60 19.36
C PRO A 341 18.28 10.32 19.99
N GLU A 342 18.79 11.23 20.81
CA GLU A 342 20.05 11.09 21.53
C GLU A 342 19.95 10.02 22.63
N THR A 343 18.83 9.96 23.34
CA THR A 343 18.57 8.93 24.35
C THR A 343 18.44 7.56 23.70
N VAL A 344 17.68 7.46 22.61
CA VAL A 344 17.57 6.24 21.78
C VAL A 344 18.95 5.78 21.33
N THR A 345 19.78 6.69 20.83
CA THR A 345 21.15 6.36 20.38
C THR A 345 22.01 5.80 21.51
N SER A 346 21.99 6.45 22.69
CA SER A 346 22.80 6.00 23.84
C SER A 346 22.36 4.63 24.33
N LEU A 347 21.06 4.45 24.56
CA LEU A 347 20.48 3.19 25.02
C LEU A 347 20.75 2.08 24.02
N MET A 348 20.57 2.36 22.73
CA MET A 348 20.83 1.39 21.68
C MET A 348 22.31 0.98 21.64
N ALA A 349 23.25 1.92 21.79
CA ALA A 349 24.68 1.62 21.87
C ALA A 349 25.03 0.75 23.10
N GLU A 350 24.46 1.06 24.26
CA GLU A 350 24.63 0.26 25.48
C GLU A 350 24.10 -1.17 25.28
N GLN A 351 22.97 -1.33 24.60
CA GLN A 351 22.36 -2.64 24.37
C GLN A 351 22.92 -3.37 23.13
N GLY A 352 24.14 -3.03 22.69
CA GLY A 352 24.83 -3.71 21.58
C GLY A 352 24.21 -3.42 20.21
N GLY A 353 23.65 -2.22 20.03
CA GLY A 353 22.99 -1.79 18.80
C GLY A 353 21.53 -2.21 18.70
N ARG A 354 20.86 -2.58 19.79
CA ARG A 354 19.53 -3.22 19.75
C ARG A 354 18.57 -2.56 20.71
N LEU A 355 17.44 -2.08 20.21
CA LEU A 355 16.43 -1.44 21.05
C LEU A 355 15.06 -1.51 20.36
N ALA A 356 13.99 -1.43 21.15
CA ALA A 356 12.65 -1.19 20.65
C ALA A 356 12.06 0.07 21.27
N VAL A 357 11.44 0.90 20.45
CA VAL A 357 10.61 2.02 20.89
C VAL A 357 9.15 1.62 20.77
N MET A 358 8.52 1.36 21.91
CA MET A 358 7.14 0.87 21.98
C MET A 358 6.30 1.95 22.67
N SER A 359 5.30 2.51 21.98
CA SER A 359 4.46 3.56 22.54
C SER A 359 2.99 3.38 22.19
N ALA A 360 2.12 3.56 23.19
CA ALA A 360 0.67 3.65 22.99
C ALA A 360 0.21 5.05 22.57
N GLU A 361 1.16 5.95 22.27
CA GLU A 361 0.94 7.34 21.92
C GLU A 361 1.78 7.77 20.70
N GLY A 362 1.49 8.95 20.17
CA GLY A 362 2.15 9.51 18.97
C GLY A 362 3.30 10.48 19.25
N GLY A 363 3.62 10.75 20.52
CA GLY A 363 4.56 11.81 20.92
C GLY A 363 5.96 11.64 20.33
N ILE A 364 6.38 10.40 20.07
CA ILE A 364 7.65 10.09 19.43
C ILE A 364 7.87 10.81 18.09
N PHE A 365 6.84 11.04 17.30
CA PHE A 365 7.00 11.73 16.01
C PHE A 365 7.31 13.21 16.20
N ASP A 366 6.72 13.86 17.19
CA ASP A 366 7.05 15.24 17.54
C ASP A 366 8.47 15.36 18.08
N ILE A 367 8.91 14.34 18.84
CA ILE A 367 10.27 14.22 19.35
C ILE A 367 11.28 14.12 18.19
N ILE A 368 11.00 13.24 17.22
CA ILE A 368 11.82 13.09 16.01
C ILE A 368 11.83 14.38 15.18
N ALA A 369 10.72 15.12 15.14
CA ALA A 369 10.61 16.42 14.47
C ALA A 369 11.44 17.53 15.16
N GLY A 370 11.99 17.26 16.34
CA GLY A 370 12.84 18.19 17.07
C GLY A 370 12.09 19.06 18.07
N ARG A 371 10.96 18.59 18.64
CA ARG A 371 10.23 19.30 19.72
C ARG A 371 11.15 19.80 20.84
N TYR A 372 12.21 19.07 21.17
CA TYR A 372 13.16 19.41 22.23
C TYR A 372 14.51 19.97 21.74
N SER A 373 14.95 19.62 20.54
CA SER A 373 16.26 20.01 19.97
C SER A 373 16.19 21.21 19.02
N GLY A 374 15.00 21.60 18.58
CA GLY A 374 14.77 22.65 17.57
C GLY A 374 15.05 22.23 16.13
N ALA A 375 15.62 21.03 15.90
CA ALA A 375 15.91 20.50 14.57
C ALA A 375 15.63 18.99 14.49
N PRO A 376 15.07 18.47 13.38
CA PRO A 376 14.80 17.05 13.23
C PRO A 376 16.09 16.21 13.24
N ASN A 377 16.15 15.22 14.15
CA ASN A 377 17.22 14.23 14.19
C ASN A 377 16.64 12.83 13.96
N MET A 378 16.97 12.27 12.80
CA MET A 378 16.33 11.05 12.28
C MET A 378 17.34 9.93 12.02
N GLU A 379 18.64 10.20 12.14
CA GLU A 379 19.68 9.29 11.64
C GLU A 379 19.62 7.93 12.33
N VAL A 380 19.45 7.92 13.66
CA VAL A 380 19.32 6.69 14.46
C VAL A 380 18.12 5.85 14.00
N PHE A 381 16.99 6.49 13.65
CA PHE A 381 15.80 5.78 13.17
C PHE A 381 15.98 5.28 11.72
N LEU A 382 16.65 6.03 10.86
CA LEU A 382 16.87 5.62 9.48
C LEU A 382 17.85 4.45 9.37
N LYS A 383 18.96 4.51 10.13
CA LYS A 383 20.00 3.49 10.18
C LYS A 383 19.61 2.30 11.02
N GLY A 384 18.96 2.52 12.16
CA GLY A 384 18.42 1.45 13.00
C GLY A 384 17.39 0.57 12.27
N HIS A 385 16.59 1.14 11.35
CA HIS A 385 15.73 0.34 10.48
C HIS A 385 16.52 -0.47 9.44
N ALA A 386 17.54 0.14 8.84
CA ALA A 386 18.28 -0.43 7.72
C ALA A 386 19.32 -1.48 8.16
N GLY A 387 19.86 -1.38 9.38
CA GLY A 387 21.05 -2.14 9.79
C GLY A 387 22.36 -1.47 9.40
N ASP A 388 22.34 -0.21 8.95
CA ASP A 388 23.53 0.49 8.47
C ASP A 388 24.40 1.00 9.61
N ARG A 389 25.73 0.87 9.48
CA ARG A 389 26.70 1.35 10.47
C ARG A 389 26.41 2.79 10.93
N LEU A 390 26.33 2.95 12.25
CA LEU A 390 26.07 4.24 12.89
C LEU A 390 27.26 4.60 13.79
N LYS A 391 27.92 5.72 13.46
CA LYS A 391 28.93 6.35 14.30
C LYS A 391 28.42 7.71 14.73
N VAL A 392 28.44 7.98 16.02
CA VAL A 392 28.04 9.27 16.59
C VAL A 392 29.17 9.79 17.46
N ASP A 393 29.77 10.89 17.01
CA ASP A 393 30.83 11.57 17.75
C ASP A 393 30.19 12.56 18.74
N ARG A 394 30.34 12.31 20.04
CA ARG A 394 29.91 13.24 21.11
C ARG A 394 31.14 13.89 21.73
N ARG A 395 30.94 15.07 22.35
CA ARG A 395 32.02 15.87 22.96
C ARG A 395 32.96 15.08 23.90
N ASN A 396 32.45 14.02 24.56
CA ASN A 396 33.18 13.26 25.57
C ASN A 396 33.29 11.75 25.28
N ARG A 397 32.68 11.23 24.19
CA ARG A 397 32.68 9.79 23.85
C ARG A 397 32.29 9.58 22.39
N GLU A 398 32.90 8.60 21.73
CA GLU A 398 32.42 8.09 20.45
C GLU A 398 31.50 6.87 20.69
N GLU A 399 30.30 6.89 20.11
CA GLU A 399 29.38 5.76 20.11
C GLU A 399 29.39 5.12 18.73
N PHE A 400 29.71 3.82 18.67
CA PHE A 400 29.83 3.07 17.41
C PHE A 400 28.95 1.82 17.45
N MET A 401 28.12 1.65 16.42
CA MET A 401 27.24 0.50 16.23
C MET A 401 27.45 -0.08 14.83
N GLU A 402 27.93 -1.32 14.77
CA GLU A 402 28.25 -2.02 13.51
C GLU A 402 26.98 -2.38 12.72
N ALA A 403 25.95 -2.87 13.41
CA ALA A 403 24.69 -3.32 12.81
C ALA A 403 23.50 -2.94 13.71
N PRO A 404 23.09 -1.66 13.73
CA PRO A 404 22.00 -1.20 14.59
C PRO A 404 20.64 -1.76 14.12
N ALA A 405 19.89 -2.35 15.04
CA ALA A 405 18.54 -2.86 14.81
C ALA A 405 17.54 -2.22 15.77
N LEU A 406 16.76 -1.28 15.26
CA LEU A 406 15.70 -0.59 16.00
C LEU A 406 14.35 -1.13 15.57
N THR A 407 13.50 -1.49 16.53
CA THR A 407 12.09 -1.82 16.29
C THR A 407 11.21 -0.67 16.78
N MET A 408 10.12 -0.38 16.07
CA MET A 408 9.11 0.57 16.52
C MET A 408 7.73 -0.06 16.47
N GLY A 409 6.98 0.02 17.55
CA GLY A 409 5.58 -0.43 17.62
C GLY A 409 4.73 0.66 18.26
N LEU A 410 3.93 1.33 17.44
CA LEU A 410 3.21 2.53 17.82
C LEU A 410 1.70 2.35 17.66
N ALA A 411 0.93 2.67 18.70
CA ALA A 411 -0.53 2.68 18.65
C ALA A 411 -1.08 4.11 18.74
N VAL A 412 -1.13 4.81 17.61
CA VAL A 412 -1.40 6.26 17.54
C VAL A 412 -2.88 6.56 17.26
N GLN A 413 -3.23 7.85 17.21
CA GLN A 413 -4.51 8.33 16.69
C GLN A 413 -4.38 8.66 15.19
N PRO A 414 -5.45 8.59 14.38
CA PRO A 414 -5.38 8.95 12.96
C PRO A 414 -4.85 10.36 12.70
N SER A 415 -5.19 11.33 13.55
CA SER A 415 -4.68 12.72 13.45
C SER A 415 -3.15 12.82 13.55
N VAL A 416 -2.50 11.89 14.27
CA VAL A 416 -1.03 11.83 14.34
C VAL A 416 -0.46 11.52 12.96
N LEU A 417 -1.08 10.63 12.19
CA LEU A 417 -0.65 10.34 10.82
C LEU A 417 -0.80 11.56 9.91
N GLU A 418 -1.91 12.28 10.01
CA GLU A 418 -2.16 13.52 9.26
C GLU A 418 -1.09 14.58 9.57
N ASP A 419 -0.76 14.76 10.85
CA ASP A 419 0.23 15.76 11.29
C ASP A 419 1.65 15.41 10.84
N ILE A 420 2.00 14.13 10.84
CA ILE A 420 3.27 13.62 10.31
C ILE A 420 3.39 13.88 8.80
N GLY A 421 2.29 13.72 8.06
CA GLY A 421 2.24 14.01 6.61
C GLY A 421 2.55 15.47 6.27
N LYS A 422 2.17 16.41 7.14
CA LYS A 422 2.46 17.85 6.98
C LYS A 422 3.96 18.15 7.13
N ASN A 423 4.73 17.29 7.80
CA ASN A 423 6.15 17.49 8.01
C ASN A 423 6.98 17.06 6.78
N ARG A 424 7.28 18.02 5.90
CA ARG A 424 8.10 17.81 4.68
C ARG A 424 9.46 17.16 4.94
N GLY A 425 10.01 17.28 6.17
CA GLY A 425 11.28 16.65 6.54
C GLY A 425 11.20 15.11 6.59
N PHE A 426 10.05 14.54 6.91
CA PHE A 426 9.88 13.11 7.12
C PHE A 426 9.77 12.31 5.81
N ASP A 427 9.00 12.81 4.84
CA ASP A 427 8.94 12.20 3.50
C ASP A 427 10.25 12.44 2.71
N GLY A 428 10.83 13.64 2.81
CA GLY A 428 12.07 13.97 2.10
C GLY A 428 13.29 13.14 2.51
N ARG A 429 13.33 12.67 3.77
CA ARG A 429 14.42 11.85 4.33
C ARG A 429 14.10 10.35 4.41
N GLY A 430 12.90 9.95 3.95
CA GLY A 430 12.52 8.54 3.80
C GLY A 430 12.14 7.81 5.08
N LEU A 431 11.79 8.50 6.17
CA LEU A 431 11.35 7.84 7.41
C LEU A 431 9.99 7.17 7.22
N LEU A 432 9.03 7.86 6.59
CA LEU A 432 7.67 7.35 6.38
C LEU A 432 7.65 6.06 5.53
N ALA A 433 8.58 5.96 4.58
CA ALA A 433 8.75 4.78 3.75
C ALA A 433 9.12 3.49 4.53
N ARG A 434 9.50 3.59 5.81
CA ARG A 434 9.92 2.45 6.64
C ARG A 434 8.80 1.88 7.52
N PHE A 435 7.71 2.62 7.71
CA PHE A 435 6.61 2.18 8.58
C PHE A 435 5.62 1.29 7.84
N LEU A 436 5.22 0.21 8.48
CA LEU A 436 4.02 -0.56 8.14
C LEU A 436 2.81 0.13 8.77
N TYR A 437 1.80 0.44 7.97
CA TYR A 437 0.65 1.24 8.39
C TYR A 437 -0.61 0.38 8.50
N ALA A 438 -1.25 0.38 9.67
CA ALA A 438 -2.56 -0.23 9.87
C ALA A 438 -3.58 0.84 10.28
N LEU A 439 -4.65 1.00 9.50
CA LEU A 439 -5.77 1.90 9.80
C LEU A 439 -7.09 1.10 9.92
N PRO A 440 -7.24 0.22 10.92
CA PRO A 440 -8.42 -0.62 11.02
C PRO A 440 -9.69 0.15 11.40
N GLU A 441 -10.84 -0.41 11.04
CA GLU A 441 -12.15 0.18 11.34
C GLU A 441 -12.48 0.09 12.85
N SER A 442 -12.90 1.20 13.45
CA SER A 442 -13.23 1.25 14.87
C SER A 442 -14.53 0.48 15.19
N LEU A 443 -14.47 -0.42 16.18
CA LEU A 443 -15.66 -1.14 16.68
C LEU A 443 -16.52 -0.33 17.67
N VAL A 444 -16.11 0.91 18.02
CA VAL A 444 -16.92 1.79 18.88
C VAL A 444 -18.32 1.95 18.29
N GLY A 445 -19.36 1.68 19.10
CA GLY A 445 -20.76 1.69 18.66
C GLY A 445 -21.29 0.32 18.20
N TYR A 446 -20.41 -0.63 17.90
CA TYR A 446 -20.75 -1.95 17.37
C TYR A 446 -20.23 -3.12 18.23
N ARG A 447 -19.77 -2.82 19.46
CA ARG A 447 -19.18 -3.81 20.36
C ARG A 447 -20.22 -4.77 20.93
N LYS A 448 -19.83 -6.02 21.09
CA LYS A 448 -20.55 -6.97 21.94
C LYS A 448 -20.39 -6.59 23.40
N ILE A 449 -21.46 -6.74 24.17
CA ILE A 449 -21.46 -6.49 25.61
C ILE A 449 -21.13 -7.81 26.34
N GLY A 450 -20.19 -7.75 27.28
CA GLY A 450 -19.74 -8.92 28.05
C GLY A 450 -19.07 -10.01 27.20
N PRO A 451 -18.04 -9.67 26.39
CA PRO A 451 -17.32 -10.67 25.62
C PRO A 451 -16.62 -11.70 26.52
N ALA A 452 -16.35 -12.88 25.98
CA ALA A 452 -15.56 -13.88 26.69
C ALA A 452 -14.12 -13.35 26.94
N PRO A 453 -13.54 -13.60 28.12
CA PRO A 453 -12.14 -13.28 28.36
C PRO A 453 -11.23 -14.19 27.52
N VAL A 454 -9.97 -13.79 27.37
CA VAL A 454 -8.93 -14.62 26.76
C VAL A 454 -8.80 -15.91 27.58
N PRO A 455 -8.90 -17.10 26.95
CA PRO A 455 -8.69 -18.35 27.67
C PRO A 455 -7.28 -18.40 28.29
N GLU A 456 -7.19 -18.81 29.56
CA GLU A 456 -5.92 -18.83 30.31
C GLU A 456 -4.83 -19.66 29.61
N SER A 457 -5.21 -20.77 28.98
CA SER A 457 -4.28 -21.60 28.20
C SER A 457 -3.71 -20.88 26.98
N VAL A 458 -4.48 -20.01 26.34
CA VAL A 458 -4.06 -19.22 25.17
C VAL A 458 -3.13 -18.09 25.63
N ALA A 459 -3.51 -17.36 26.68
CA ALA A 459 -2.68 -16.32 27.27
C ALA A 459 -1.33 -16.87 27.77
N ALA A 460 -1.35 -17.97 28.52
CA ALA A 460 -0.15 -18.62 29.01
C ALA A 460 0.74 -19.15 27.89
N ARG A 461 0.17 -19.63 26.77
CA ARG A 461 0.95 -20.07 25.60
C ARG A 461 1.62 -18.88 24.91
N TYR A 462 0.92 -17.77 24.74
CA TYR A 462 1.47 -16.53 24.19
C TYR A 462 2.65 -16.01 25.01
N GLU A 463 2.45 -15.85 26.32
CA GLU A 463 3.48 -15.33 27.24
C GLU A 463 4.74 -16.20 27.23
N ARG A 464 4.56 -17.52 27.33
CA ARG A 464 5.68 -18.49 27.31
C ARG A 464 6.48 -18.39 26.03
N ASN A 465 5.80 -18.33 24.88
CA ASN A 465 6.44 -18.36 23.56
C ASN A 465 7.19 -17.06 23.26
N VAL A 466 6.61 -15.89 23.57
CA VAL A 466 7.31 -14.59 23.40
C VAL A 466 8.52 -14.50 24.33
N THR A 467 8.36 -14.94 25.58
CA THR A 467 9.46 -14.98 26.55
C THR A 467 10.57 -15.92 26.08
N ALA A 468 10.21 -17.13 25.64
CA ALA A 468 11.17 -18.12 25.13
C ALA A 468 11.93 -17.59 23.91
N LEU A 469 11.26 -16.99 22.93
CA LEU A 469 11.89 -16.35 21.76
C LEU A 469 12.92 -15.29 22.19
N THR A 470 12.52 -14.43 23.12
CA THR A 470 13.36 -13.31 23.57
C THR A 470 14.60 -13.81 24.33
N LEU A 471 14.42 -14.74 25.27
CA LEU A 471 15.50 -15.23 26.12
C LEU A 471 16.49 -16.13 25.37
N SER A 472 16.00 -16.99 24.48
CA SER A 472 16.86 -17.89 23.68
C SER A 472 17.77 -17.15 22.70
N LEU A 473 17.35 -15.96 22.24
CA LEU A 473 18.17 -15.10 21.40
C LEU A 473 19.03 -14.12 22.20
N ALA A 474 18.70 -13.78 23.45
CA ALA A 474 19.33 -12.68 24.18
C ALA A 474 20.87 -12.73 24.23
N GLU A 475 21.45 -13.92 24.42
CA GLU A 475 22.90 -14.12 24.53
C GLU A 475 23.63 -14.19 23.17
N GLN A 476 22.90 -14.18 22.05
CA GLN A 476 23.52 -14.24 20.72
C GLN A 476 24.16 -12.90 20.36
N SER A 477 25.48 -12.93 20.19
CA SER A 477 26.27 -11.79 19.73
C SER A 477 26.15 -11.60 18.22
N GLU A 478 26.36 -12.67 17.46
CA GLU A 478 26.21 -12.70 15.99
C GLU A 478 24.78 -13.06 15.59
N PRO A 479 24.20 -12.41 14.57
CA PRO A 479 22.85 -12.72 14.14
C PRO A 479 22.78 -14.07 13.41
N TYR A 480 21.73 -14.84 13.69
CA TYR A 480 21.37 -15.98 12.88
C TYR A 480 20.98 -15.53 11.47
N VAL A 481 21.55 -16.20 10.46
CA VAL A 481 21.25 -15.93 9.06
C VAL A 481 20.27 -16.98 8.56
N LEU A 482 19.02 -16.58 8.38
CA LEU A 482 17.98 -17.42 7.79
C LEU A 482 18.11 -17.42 6.28
N HIS A 483 18.10 -18.62 5.71
CA HIS A 483 18.12 -18.84 4.27
C HIS A 483 16.71 -19.13 3.76
N LEU A 484 16.37 -18.67 2.56
CA LEU A 484 15.13 -19.11 1.90
C LEU A 484 15.37 -20.46 1.22
N THR A 485 14.42 -21.39 1.29
CA THR A 485 14.42 -22.53 0.37
C THR A 485 14.25 -22.04 -1.08
N PRO A 486 14.64 -22.83 -2.09
CA PRO A 486 14.43 -22.44 -3.49
C PRO A 486 12.97 -22.08 -3.81
N ASN A 487 12.01 -22.81 -3.22
CA ASN A 487 10.59 -22.55 -3.41
C ASN A 487 10.16 -21.25 -2.73
N ALA A 488 10.59 -20.99 -1.48
CA ALA A 488 10.33 -19.73 -0.80
C ALA A 488 10.95 -18.52 -1.54
N GLY A 489 12.14 -18.70 -2.11
CA GLY A 489 12.77 -17.71 -2.98
C GLY A 489 11.96 -17.47 -4.26
N GLY A 490 11.34 -18.51 -4.82
CA GLY A 490 10.40 -18.43 -5.94
C GLY A 490 9.14 -17.63 -5.62
N GLU A 491 8.52 -17.88 -4.46
CA GLU A 491 7.35 -17.11 -3.98
C GLU A 491 7.68 -15.61 -3.85
N LEU A 492 8.82 -15.28 -3.25
CA LEU A 492 9.25 -13.89 -3.09
C LEU A 492 9.59 -13.23 -4.44
N LEU A 493 10.16 -13.97 -5.39
CA LEU A 493 10.41 -13.47 -6.74
C LEU A 493 9.09 -13.21 -7.49
N GLY A 494 8.11 -14.11 -7.40
CA GLY A 494 6.79 -13.90 -7.96
C GLY A 494 6.09 -12.67 -7.34
N PHE A 495 6.31 -12.41 -6.06
CA PHE A 495 5.87 -11.18 -5.42
C PHE A 495 6.56 -9.93 -5.97
N GLU A 496 7.88 -9.97 -6.16
CA GLU A 496 8.65 -8.89 -6.81
C GLU A 496 8.14 -8.60 -8.23
N GLU A 497 7.93 -9.64 -9.05
CA GLU A 497 7.37 -9.52 -10.40
C GLU A 497 5.96 -8.91 -10.42
N ARG A 498 5.15 -9.20 -9.41
CA ARG A 498 3.80 -8.62 -9.23
C ARG A 498 3.83 -7.16 -8.80
N ILE A 499 4.78 -6.76 -7.94
CA ILE A 499 4.85 -5.41 -7.37
C ILE A 499 5.52 -4.43 -8.33
N GLU A 500 6.56 -4.83 -9.06
CA GLU A 500 7.38 -3.91 -9.88
C GLU A 500 6.57 -3.09 -10.90
N PRO A 501 5.61 -3.66 -11.67
CA PRO A 501 4.77 -2.88 -12.57
C PRO A 501 3.85 -1.89 -11.84
N GLN A 502 3.46 -2.18 -10.60
CA GLN A 502 2.60 -1.31 -9.80
C GLN A 502 3.33 -0.08 -9.26
N LEU A 503 4.67 -0.10 -9.18
CA LEU A 503 5.49 1.03 -8.76
C LEU A 503 5.64 2.12 -9.84
N ARG A 504 5.19 1.86 -11.08
CA ARG A 504 5.30 2.82 -12.19
C ARG A 504 4.58 4.13 -11.85
N ALA A 505 5.29 5.24 -11.97
CA ALA A 505 4.77 6.58 -11.69
C ALA A 505 3.53 6.97 -12.51
N ARG A 506 3.31 6.33 -13.67
CA ARG A 506 2.09 6.49 -14.49
C ARG A 506 1.42 5.13 -14.65
N GLY A 507 0.15 5.05 -14.28
CA GLY A 507 -0.69 3.85 -14.45
C GLY A 507 -0.41 2.70 -13.47
N GLY A 508 0.52 2.84 -12.53
CA GLY A 508 0.77 1.85 -11.47
C GLY A 508 -0.02 2.17 -10.19
N LYS A 509 -0.68 1.16 -9.61
CA LYS A 509 -1.49 1.27 -8.36
C LYS A 509 -0.71 1.93 -7.22
N LEU A 510 0.56 1.56 -7.06
CA LEU A 510 1.44 2.00 -5.97
C LEU A 510 2.36 3.17 -6.38
N GLY A 511 2.15 3.76 -7.56
CA GLY A 511 3.07 4.75 -8.14
C GLY A 511 3.25 6.01 -7.27
N HIS A 512 2.20 6.48 -6.61
CA HIS A 512 2.24 7.67 -5.74
C HIS A 512 2.87 7.37 -4.37
N VAL A 513 2.90 6.10 -3.94
CA VAL A 513 3.60 5.61 -2.75
C VAL A 513 4.88 4.85 -3.09
N GLY A 514 5.44 5.04 -4.28
CA GLY A 514 6.54 4.22 -4.81
C GLY A 514 7.78 4.15 -3.90
N LYS A 515 8.09 5.22 -3.15
CA LYS A 515 9.18 5.23 -2.15
C LYS A 515 8.97 4.21 -1.03
N TRP A 516 7.73 4.07 -0.57
CA TRP A 516 7.32 3.12 0.46
C TRP A 516 7.19 1.72 -0.14
N ALA A 517 6.43 1.60 -1.23
CA ALA A 517 6.14 0.31 -1.87
C ALA A 517 7.39 -0.38 -2.43
N GLY A 518 8.40 0.38 -2.86
CA GLY A 518 9.70 -0.18 -3.28
C GLY A 518 10.49 -0.89 -2.16
N LYS A 519 10.06 -0.77 -0.89
CA LYS A 519 10.64 -1.51 0.24
C LYS A 519 9.85 -2.76 0.62
N LEU A 520 8.67 -2.96 0.02
CA LEU A 520 7.71 -3.97 0.45
C LEU A 520 8.24 -5.41 0.30
N VAL A 521 8.99 -5.70 -0.76
CA VAL A 521 9.62 -7.02 -0.97
C VAL A 521 10.62 -7.35 0.15
N GLY A 522 11.47 -6.39 0.51
CA GLY A 522 12.38 -6.54 1.66
C GLY A 522 11.61 -6.72 2.96
N THR A 523 10.53 -5.96 3.16
CA THR A 523 9.67 -6.09 4.34
C THR A 523 8.98 -7.44 4.43
N ALA A 524 8.51 -8.01 3.31
CA ALA A 524 7.95 -9.36 3.28
C ALA A 524 8.99 -10.41 3.74
N ALA A 525 10.25 -10.28 3.30
CA ALA A 525 11.32 -11.14 3.80
C ALA A 525 11.57 -10.98 5.31
N ARG A 526 11.53 -9.75 5.85
CA ARG A 526 11.65 -9.50 7.30
C ARG A 526 10.52 -10.17 8.07
N ILE A 527 9.27 -10.02 7.61
CA ILE A 527 8.09 -10.65 8.21
C ILE A 527 8.25 -12.17 8.16
N ALA A 528 8.65 -12.75 7.03
CA ALA A 528 8.87 -14.19 6.90
C ALA A 528 9.90 -14.71 7.91
N GLY A 529 10.99 -13.97 8.13
CA GLY A 529 11.97 -14.30 9.17
C GLY A 529 11.37 -14.31 10.58
N LEU A 530 10.52 -13.34 10.91
CA LEU A 530 9.84 -13.29 12.21
C LEU A 530 8.83 -14.42 12.40
N LEU A 531 8.02 -14.70 11.37
CA LEU A 531 7.06 -15.82 11.40
C LEU A 531 7.79 -17.15 11.55
N HIS A 532 8.91 -17.32 10.84
CA HIS A 532 9.73 -18.53 10.90
C HIS A 532 10.27 -18.79 12.30
N VAL A 533 10.92 -17.81 12.95
CA VAL A 533 11.48 -17.99 14.30
C VAL A 533 10.40 -18.14 15.36
N ALA A 534 9.22 -17.56 15.14
CA ALA A 534 8.07 -17.72 16.02
C ALA A 534 7.41 -19.11 15.88
N ALA A 535 7.58 -19.79 14.75
CA ALA A 535 7.13 -21.15 14.52
C ALA A 535 8.16 -22.21 15.01
N HIS A 536 9.46 -21.91 14.95
CA HIS A 536 10.56 -22.84 15.25
C HIS A 536 11.30 -22.49 16.55
N LEU A 537 10.56 -22.33 17.64
CA LEU A 537 11.12 -21.92 18.94
C LEU A 537 12.01 -23.00 19.59
N GLU A 538 11.77 -24.27 19.28
CA GLU A 538 12.39 -25.42 19.97
C GLU A 538 13.38 -26.21 19.10
N ASP A 539 13.15 -26.23 17.78
CA ASP A 539 13.90 -27.00 16.78
C ASP A 539 14.90 -26.18 15.97
N GLY A 540 14.94 -24.86 16.20
CA GLY A 540 16.12 -24.01 16.02
C GLY A 540 16.10 -23.07 14.83
N TYR A 541 16.75 -21.90 15.01
CA TYR A 541 16.90 -20.82 14.02
C TYR A 541 17.79 -21.15 12.82
N GLY A 542 18.20 -22.42 12.66
CA GLY A 542 19.10 -22.88 11.60
C GLY A 542 18.38 -23.50 10.39
N THR A 543 17.07 -23.67 10.46
CA THR A 543 16.26 -24.18 9.35
C THR A 543 16.00 -23.08 8.32
N PRO A 544 15.91 -23.42 7.03
CA PRO A 544 15.54 -22.45 6.02
C PRO A 544 14.05 -22.08 6.12
N VAL A 545 13.71 -20.89 5.65
CA VAL A 545 12.33 -20.41 5.53
C VAL A 545 11.65 -21.17 4.39
N GLU A 546 10.57 -21.85 4.71
CA GLU A 546 9.75 -22.64 3.79
C GLU A 546 8.73 -21.76 3.03
N PRO A 547 8.24 -22.19 1.84
CA PRO A 547 7.38 -21.38 1.00
C PRO A 547 6.09 -20.97 1.70
N GLU A 548 5.49 -21.82 2.55
CA GLU A 548 4.27 -21.50 3.29
C GLU A 548 4.45 -20.29 4.22
N THR A 549 5.64 -20.18 4.83
CA THR A 549 5.98 -19.03 5.69
C THR A 549 6.16 -17.77 4.86
N MET A 550 6.73 -17.89 3.66
CA MET A 550 6.90 -16.76 2.75
C MET A 550 5.56 -16.29 2.18
N THR A 551 4.67 -17.19 1.77
CA THR A 551 3.32 -16.87 1.31
C THR A 551 2.53 -16.13 2.40
N ALA A 552 2.58 -16.62 3.65
CA ALA A 552 1.96 -15.94 4.78
C ALA A 552 2.52 -14.53 5.00
N ALA A 553 3.83 -14.35 4.86
CA ALA A 553 4.46 -13.03 4.97
C ALA A 553 4.07 -12.08 3.82
N ILE A 554 3.95 -12.60 2.60
CA ILE A 554 3.48 -11.84 1.43
C ILE A 554 2.02 -11.40 1.63
N GLU A 555 1.15 -12.26 2.16
CA GLU A 555 -0.24 -11.90 2.45
C GLU A 555 -0.33 -10.77 3.50
N ILE A 556 0.48 -10.82 4.55
CA ILE A 556 0.59 -9.72 5.53
C ILE A 556 1.13 -8.45 4.86
N ALA A 557 2.11 -8.56 3.95
CA ALA A 557 2.65 -7.41 3.22
C ALA A 557 1.60 -6.77 2.30
N ASP A 558 0.77 -7.56 1.62
CA ASP A 558 -0.35 -7.09 0.80
C ASP A 558 -1.39 -6.35 1.65
N TYR A 559 -1.75 -6.89 2.83
CA TYR A 559 -2.61 -6.19 3.80
C TYR A 559 -2.06 -4.78 4.14
N PHE A 560 -0.76 -4.67 4.43
CA PHE A 560 -0.15 -3.38 4.71
C PHE A 560 -0.08 -2.47 3.48
N ALA A 561 0.00 -3.01 2.26
CA ALA A 561 -0.02 -2.21 1.03
C ALA A 561 -1.35 -1.50 0.82
N ASP A 562 -2.47 -2.20 1.03
CA ASP A 562 -3.80 -1.61 0.91
C ASP A 562 -4.06 -0.54 1.99
N HIS A 563 -3.58 -0.78 3.22
CA HIS A 563 -3.68 0.21 4.30
C HIS A 563 -2.76 1.41 4.07
N ALA A 564 -1.55 1.18 3.56
CA ALA A 564 -0.60 2.25 3.25
C ALA A 564 -1.15 3.21 2.21
N LEU A 565 -1.80 2.72 1.15
CA LEU A 565 -2.46 3.58 0.15
C LEU A 565 -3.41 4.58 0.82
N THR A 566 -4.33 4.08 1.65
CA THR A 566 -5.30 4.95 2.35
C THR A 566 -4.61 5.89 3.36
N VAL A 567 -3.53 5.46 4.00
CA VAL A 567 -2.78 6.30 4.94
C VAL A 567 -1.96 7.36 4.23
N PHE A 568 -1.32 7.06 3.10
CA PHE A 568 -0.59 8.06 2.31
C PHE A 568 -1.54 9.02 1.62
N ASP A 569 -2.72 8.55 1.22
CA ASP A 569 -3.84 9.43 0.85
C ASP A 569 -4.16 10.32 2.03
N LEU A 570 -4.42 9.82 3.24
CA LEU A 570 -4.68 10.64 4.44
C LEU A 570 -3.56 11.65 4.76
N MET A 571 -2.29 11.25 4.64
CA MET A 571 -1.11 12.10 4.86
C MET A 571 -0.96 13.19 3.78
N GLY A 572 -1.41 12.91 2.56
CA GLY A 572 -1.48 13.85 1.44
C GLY A 572 -2.83 14.55 1.28
N ALA A 573 -3.86 14.13 2.01
CA ALA A 573 -5.27 14.38 1.69
C ALA A 573 -5.70 15.82 1.96
N ASP A 574 -5.09 16.50 2.92
CA ASP A 574 -5.77 17.68 3.47
C ASP A 574 -5.41 19.01 2.78
N ALA A 575 -4.94 18.96 1.53
CA ALA A 575 -4.99 20.11 0.65
C ALA A 575 -5.96 19.89 -0.50
N ALA A 576 -5.79 18.85 -1.33
CA ALA A 576 -6.63 18.67 -2.51
C ALA A 576 -8.07 18.22 -2.16
N GLN A 577 -8.23 17.35 -1.17
CA GLN A 577 -9.55 16.84 -0.77
C GLN A 577 -10.31 17.87 0.08
N ALA A 578 -9.65 18.53 1.04
CA ALA A 578 -10.22 19.69 1.75
C ALA A 578 -10.64 20.80 0.78
N ARG A 579 -9.77 21.15 -0.18
CA ARG A 579 -10.09 22.13 -1.22
C ARG A 579 -11.21 21.65 -2.13
N ALA A 580 -11.30 20.36 -2.46
CA ALA A 580 -12.38 19.79 -3.25
C ALA A 580 -13.72 19.86 -2.50
N GLN A 581 -13.71 19.64 -1.18
CA GLN A 581 -14.86 19.85 -0.30
C GLN A 581 -15.29 21.32 -0.30
N THR A 582 -14.36 22.26 -0.09
CA THR A 582 -14.62 23.71 -0.13
C THR A 582 -15.16 24.14 -1.49
N LEU A 583 -14.58 23.64 -2.58
CA LEU A 583 -15.07 23.85 -3.95
C LEU A 583 -16.49 23.33 -4.13
N LEU A 584 -16.76 22.10 -3.67
CA LEU A 584 -18.07 21.47 -3.76
C LEU A 584 -19.14 22.26 -2.97
N GLU A 585 -18.79 22.78 -1.78
CA GLU A 585 -19.67 23.66 -1.00
C GLU A 585 -19.96 24.98 -1.72
N VAL A 586 -18.96 25.61 -2.33
CA VAL A 586 -19.13 26.83 -3.13
C VAL A 586 -20.00 26.56 -4.35
N LEU A 587 -19.81 25.43 -5.04
CA LEU A 587 -20.63 25.02 -6.18
C LEU A 587 -22.09 24.79 -5.75
N ARG A 588 -22.33 24.11 -4.62
CA ARG A 588 -23.66 23.92 -4.01
C ARG A 588 -24.33 25.24 -3.64
N ALA A 589 -23.60 26.12 -2.96
CA ALA A 589 -24.12 27.39 -2.47
C ALA A 589 -24.52 28.36 -3.59
N ASN A 590 -23.88 28.26 -4.77
CA ASN A 590 -24.17 29.13 -5.92
C ASN A 590 -25.11 28.48 -6.95
N GLY A 591 -25.32 27.15 -6.91
CA GLY A 591 -26.30 26.45 -7.74
C GLY A 591 -26.06 26.58 -9.26
N TRP A 592 -24.81 26.74 -9.68
CA TRP A 592 -24.50 26.97 -11.10
C TRP A 592 -24.71 25.71 -11.96
N ASP A 593 -25.18 25.91 -13.19
CA ASP A 593 -25.17 24.86 -14.22
C ASP A 593 -23.78 24.72 -14.86
N THR A 594 -23.14 25.87 -15.10
CA THR A 594 -21.77 25.93 -15.63
C THR A 594 -21.02 27.10 -15.00
N VAL A 595 -19.73 26.94 -14.71
CA VAL A 595 -18.88 28.01 -14.15
C VAL A 595 -17.56 28.13 -14.91
N SER A 596 -17.08 29.36 -15.11
CA SER A 596 -15.73 29.56 -15.64
C SER A 596 -14.69 29.41 -14.53
N ARG A 597 -13.46 29.01 -14.88
CA ARG A 597 -12.35 28.91 -13.92
C ARG A 597 -12.13 30.20 -13.13
N ARG A 598 -12.30 31.35 -13.80
CA ARG A 598 -12.12 32.68 -13.19
C ARG A 598 -13.22 33.00 -12.18
N ASP A 599 -14.47 32.68 -12.51
CA ASP A 599 -15.62 32.99 -11.66
C ASP A 599 -15.68 32.08 -10.43
N LEU A 600 -15.32 30.81 -10.60
CA LEU A 600 -15.15 29.86 -9.50
C LEU A 600 -14.08 30.36 -8.53
N PHE A 601 -12.89 30.69 -9.05
CA PHE A 601 -11.79 31.21 -8.23
C PHE A 601 -12.11 32.54 -7.53
N ALA A 602 -12.97 33.38 -8.11
CA ALA A 602 -13.40 34.64 -7.48
C ALA A 602 -14.24 34.44 -6.22
N LYS A 603 -14.84 33.26 -6.02
CA LYS A 603 -15.64 32.90 -4.84
C LYS A 603 -14.88 32.15 -3.76
N LEU A 604 -13.62 31.78 -4.01
CA LEU A 604 -12.79 31.03 -3.07
C LEU A 604 -11.98 31.95 -2.15
N SER A 605 -11.68 31.48 -0.94
CA SER A 605 -10.84 32.20 0.01
C SER A 605 -9.40 32.33 -0.49
N ARG A 606 -8.83 33.54 -0.40
CA ARG A 606 -7.44 33.81 -0.79
C ARG A 606 -6.40 33.28 0.20
N SER A 607 -6.82 32.95 1.42
CA SER A 607 -5.95 32.27 2.39
C SER A 607 -5.78 30.77 2.06
N GLU A 608 -6.79 30.17 1.43
CA GLU A 608 -6.84 28.73 1.13
C GLU A 608 -6.43 28.44 -0.33
N PHE A 609 -6.79 29.33 -1.26
CA PHE A 609 -6.43 29.31 -2.68
C PHE A 609 -5.72 30.62 -3.09
N PRO A 610 -4.40 30.76 -2.83
CA PRO A 610 -3.66 31.97 -3.17
C PRO A 610 -3.63 32.27 -4.67
N THR A 611 -3.49 31.23 -5.50
CA THR A 611 -3.41 31.32 -6.97
C THR A 611 -4.44 30.41 -7.65
N VAL A 612 -4.72 30.67 -8.93
CA VAL A 612 -5.64 29.84 -9.74
C VAL A 612 -5.12 28.41 -9.88
N ALA A 613 -3.80 28.21 -9.90
CA ALA A 613 -3.18 26.89 -10.03
C ALA A 613 -3.44 25.99 -8.80
N ASP A 614 -3.66 26.59 -7.63
CA ASP A 614 -3.93 25.86 -6.39
C ASP A 614 -5.28 25.13 -6.37
N MET A 615 -6.15 25.46 -7.32
CA MET A 615 -7.49 24.88 -7.50
C MET A 615 -7.47 23.61 -8.37
N GLU A 616 -6.48 23.46 -9.25
CA GLU A 616 -6.45 22.40 -10.27
C GLU A 616 -6.45 20.97 -9.67
N PRO A 617 -5.69 20.66 -8.60
CA PRO A 617 -5.74 19.32 -8.00
C PRO A 617 -7.12 18.95 -7.45
N ALA A 618 -7.82 19.93 -6.88
CA ALA A 618 -9.14 19.74 -6.31
C ALA A 618 -10.24 19.67 -7.38
N VAL A 619 -10.09 20.41 -8.49
CA VAL A 619 -10.96 20.30 -9.67
C VAL A 619 -10.81 18.94 -10.35
N ALA A 620 -9.57 18.48 -10.54
CA ALA A 620 -9.31 17.16 -11.12
C ALA A 620 -9.97 16.05 -10.29
N LEU A 621 -9.89 16.14 -8.97
CA LEU A 621 -10.55 15.20 -8.05
C LEU A 621 -12.08 15.25 -8.18
N LEU A 622 -12.69 16.43 -8.29
CA LEU A 622 -14.13 16.56 -8.50
C LEU A 622 -14.57 16.05 -9.89
N GLU A 623 -13.73 16.13 -10.91
CA GLU A 623 -13.99 15.55 -12.23
C GLU A 623 -13.92 14.01 -12.19
N GLU A 624 -12.91 13.46 -11.52
CA GLU A 624 -12.74 12.02 -11.32
C GLU A 624 -13.91 11.39 -10.54
N HIS A 625 -14.39 12.08 -9.52
CA HIS A 625 -15.54 11.67 -8.71
C HIS A 625 -16.90 11.94 -9.37
N GLY A 626 -16.92 12.49 -10.59
CA GLY A 626 -18.14 12.71 -11.36
C GLY A 626 -18.97 13.93 -10.94
N TYR A 627 -18.43 14.83 -10.12
CA TYR A 627 -19.09 16.08 -9.72
C TYR A 627 -18.98 17.19 -10.77
N LEU A 628 -17.91 17.18 -11.59
CA LEU A 628 -17.62 18.18 -12.62
C LEU A 628 -17.28 17.51 -13.97
N ARG A 629 -17.49 18.23 -15.07
CA ARG A 629 -16.93 17.90 -16.39
C ARG A 629 -16.40 19.15 -17.08
N SER A 630 -15.15 19.13 -17.54
CA SER A 630 -14.60 20.25 -18.32
C SER A 630 -15.20 20.26 -19.74
N HIS A 631 -15.66 21.44 -20.14
CA HIS A 631 -16.23 21.68 -21.46
C HIS A 631 -15.69 22.99 -22.04
N THR A 632 -15.23 22.94 -23.29
CA THR A 632 -14.86 24.14 -24.05
C THR A 632 -16.00 24.46 -25.01
N PRO A 633 -16.70 25.61 -24.86
CA PRO A 633 -17.79 25.96 -25.75
C PRO A 633 -17.33 26.04 -27.22
N PRO A 634 -18.16 25.62 -28.19
CA PRO A 634 -17.83 25.72 -29.60
C PRO A 634 -17.61 27.19 -30.01
N ARG A 635 -16.64 27.45 -30.90
CA ARG A 635 -16.35 28.82 -31.37
C ARG A 635 -17.49 29.33 -32.23
N THR A 636 -18.10 30.45 -31.82
CA THR A 636 -19.20 31.12 -32.55
C THR A 636 -18.72 32.08 -33.65
N GLY A 637 -17.42 32.09 -34.00
CA GLY A 637 -16.90 32.94 -35.09
C GLY A 637 -15.40 32.75 -35.43
N LYS A 638 -14.99 33.23 -36.61
CA LYS A 638 -13.60 33.11 -37.14
C LYS A 638 -12.60 34.13 -36.59
N ARG A 639 -13.04 35.21 -35.92
CA ARG A 639 -12.17 36.23 -35.30
C ARG A 639 -12.48 36.38 -33.81
N GLY A 640 -11.44 36.34 -32.98
CA GLY A 640 -11.52 36.47 -31.51
C GLY A 640 -10.74 35.39 -30.76
N ARG A 641 -10.36 35.68 -29.50
CA ARG A 641 -9.71 34.73 -28.59
C ARG A 641 -10.64 33.52 -28.37
N PRO A 642 -10.13 32.27 -28.37
CA PRO A 642 -10.95 31.09 -28.08
C PRO A 642 -11.69 31.26 -26.75
N PRO A 643 -12.95 30.79 -26.65
CA PRO A 643 -13.68 30.81 -25.38
C PRO A 643 -12.91 30.04 -24.31
N ALA A 644 -12.88 30.57 -23.09
CA ALA A 644 -12.18 29.94 -21.98
C ALA A 644 -12.89 28.62 -21.57
N PRO A 645 -12.14 27.60 -21.12
CA PRO A 645 -12.72 26.37 -20.59
C PRO A 645 -13.71 26.66 -19.43
N ARG A 646 -14.83 25.97 -19.43
CA ARG A 646 -15.86 26.01 -18.38
C ARG A 646 -16.02 24.63 -17.75
N TYR A 647 -16.54 24.59 -16.53
CA TYR A 647 -16.91 23.35 -15.84
C TYR A 647 -18.43 23.21 -15.87
N LEU A 648 -18.93 22.08 -16.36
CA LEU A 648 -20.30 21.62 -16.19
C LEU A 648 -20.43 20.98 -14.81
N ILE A 649 -21.52 21.22 -14.10
CA ILE A 649 -21.72 20.80 -12.71
C ILE A 649 -22.81 19.72 -12.64
N HIS A 650 -22.56 18.67 -11.86
CA HIS A 650 -23.48 17.55 -11.70
C HIS A 650 -24.85 17.98 -11.12
N PRO A 651 -26.00 17.50 -11.62
CA PRO A 651 -27.34 17.83 -11.13
C PRO A 651 -27.56 17.74 -9.62
N GLN A 652 -27.17 16.64 -8.98
CA GLN A 652 -27.25 16.46 -7.52
C GLN A 652 -26.45 17.49 -6.70
N VAL A 653 -25.44 18.15 -7.27
CA VAL A 653 -24.72 19.26 -6.60
C VAL A 653 -25.60 20.50 -6.52
N ARG A 654 -26.55 20.66 -7.44
CA ARG A 654 -27.50 21.77 -7.50
C ARG A 654 -28.74 21.53 -6.63
N GLU A 655 -29.12 20.27 -6.41
CA GLU A 655 -30.35 19.87 -5.71
C GLU A 655 -30.25 19.88 -4.17
N GLY A 656 -29.06 20.15 -3.60
CA GLY A 656 -28.84 20.25 -2.15
C GLY A 656 -29.43 21.49 -1.44
N GLN A 657 -30.49 22.09 -1.99
CA GLN A 657 -31.27 23.20 -1.39
C GLN A 657 -32.77 22.86 -1.24
N ALA A 658 -33.10 21.59 -0.97
CA ALA A 658 -34.46 21.18 -0.59
C ALA A 658 -34.52 20.83 0.90
#